data_AF-A0A964A2N6-F1
#
_entry.id   AF-A0A964A2N6-F1
#
_cell.length_a   1.000
_cell.length_b   1.000
_cell.length_c   1.000
_cell.angle_alpha   90.00
_cell.angle_beta   90.00
_cell.angle_gamma   90.00
#
_symmetry.space_group_name_H-M   'P 1'
#
loop_
_entity.id
_entity.type
_entity.pdbx_description
1 polymer ?
#
loop_
_entity_poly.entity_id
_entity_poly.type
_entity_poly.pdbx_seq_one_letter_code
_entity_poly.pdbx_strand_id
1 'polypeptide(L)'
;MHRKLKRILLSIHGIGQGGVGMVLLVCMLFVVSCSTRQGFESLQVYNYFKARHTFKKGLSRNQAAAGYGLACIYLRNDNPFHDLDSSFWYVTMSEQAYAILKPSKREKWRDLLDSARIDSVKQNIYGAAFIRAVQAGDEAIYNHFLEFYVGAPQYDLAVKRRNTVAFSRARAQNTSDAMFRFLDRYPDAQEAEEANDIYQALLYKEHTESGTVDAYVGFIRDFPESPYVREAQNTIFALETESGKASDYYGFIRQYPSNPNVSAAWHNLYQLNVVDYKPETIAKFLEMYPDYPFRNQVEQELELSQTTLFAIRSQGKWGYADSTGKVLVPCQFEWVADFAEGLAMAGRHGKVGFINKHGYTVVSFQYEEAESFKDGYALVYDGTHYGFVERTGRVVIPLEYDQLNEFSEGLAAAQKEDAYGFIDRKGKVVIPFVFDQAGDFSEGLARVVSDGKTGYVNTSGELVIPCQLQWGEPFHDGLARVRSMDEFGVMDPAGHWRLRPEYDLVGNFSNNRALVVQEGHLGYVNRKGEVMIPVTAEADVDVANWAGFQHGKAKSKKGKGWGMIDTAGRVVVPRDYEDLGYYQCGLLPAKKRGKWGYLNHKLRVMVPYQYDRAYSFAEGMARVEKKGMVGFIDSLGREIIPVEFEEAGLIRNGCVFVSRGGKWGCMVEGAWALPLQYSKLEFTSSATIIRVQKGTVMGYFDVCDFKWVWKEDGFDQTEPAKP
;
A
#
# COMPACT_ATOMS: atom_id res chain seq x y z
N MET A 1 37.58 -24.03 50.49
CA MET A 1 37.49 -22.66 51.06
C MET A 1 36.02 -22.37 51.36
N HIS A 2 35.61 -22.42 52.64
CA HIS A 2 35.24 -21.26 53.47
C HIS A 2 33.83 -20.68 53.13
N ARG A 3 32.84 -20.51 54.01
CA ARG A 3 32.69 -20.44 55.49
C ARG A 3 31.19 -20.71 55.81
N LYS A 4 30.82 -21.56 56.78
CA LYS A 4 30.68 -21.36 58.25
C LYS A 4 29.40 -20.59 58.69
N LEU A 5 28.65 -21.25 59.61
CA LEU A 5 28.06 -20.78 60.88
C LEU A 5 26.53 -20.64 61.06
N LYS A 6 26.07 -21.40 62.09
CA LYS A 6 25.18 -21.05 63.23
C LYS A 6 23.66 -20.85 63.03
N ARG A 7 22.89 -21.63 63.81
CA ARG A 7 22.41 -21.19 65.15
C ARG A 7 22.00 -22.37 66.05
N ILE A 8 22.21 -22.16 67.35
CA ILE A 8 22.03 -23.03 68.54
C ILE A 8 21.05 -22.29 69.47
N LEU A 9 20.34 -23.02 70.35
CA LEU A 9 20.14 -22.78 71.81
C LEU A 9 18.72 -23.22 72.23
N LEU A 10 18.61 -24.30 73.01
CA LEU A 10 18.36 -24.37 74.48
C LEU A 10 16.85 -24.44 74.76
N SER A 11 16.30 -25.09 75.79
CA SER A 11 16.65 -26.08 76.83
C SER A 11 15.32 -26.24 77.62
N ILE A 12 14.98 -27.29 78.37
CA ILE A 12 15.39 -27.57 79.77
C ILE A 12 14.32 -28.55 80.36
N HIS A 13 14.80 -29.49 81.21
CA HIS A 13 14.08 -30.31 82.22
C HIS A 13 13.08 -31.38 81.75
N GLY A 14 13.08 -32.65 82.20
CA GLY A 14 13.63 -33.27 83.42
C GLY A 14 12.50 -34.07 84.10
N ILE A 15 12.60 -35.40 84.27
CA ILE A 15 12.53 -36.20 85.53
C ILE A 15 12.06 -37.62 85.10
N GLY A 16 12.80 -38.72 85.38
CA GLY A 16 12.67 -39.62 86.55
C GLY A 16 11.95 -40.94 86.15
N GLN A 17 12.64 -42.06 85.95
CA GLN A 17 12.98 -43.14 86.90
C GLN A 17 11.81 -43.91 87.56
N GLY A 18 11.78 -45.23 87.32
CA GLY A 18 11.27 -46.32 88.18
C GLY A 18 9.73 -46.45 88.26
N GLY A 19 9.08 -47.60 88.21
CA GLY A 19 9.48 -48.98 88.48
C GLY A 19 8.39 -49.67 89.31
N VAL A 20 8.07 -50.92 88.96
CA VAL A 20 7.40 -51.97 89.75
C VAL A 20 5.85 -51.99 89.78
N GLY A 21 5.29 -53.15 89.36
CA GLY A 21 3.87 -53.49 89.46
C GLY A 21 3.53 -54.86 88.87
N MET A 22 4.06 -55.91 89.49
CA MET A 22 3.86 -57.34 89.26
C MET A 22 2.37 -57.77 89.43
N VAL A 23 1.85 -58.68 88.60
CA VAL A 23 1.09 -59.91 88.99
C VAL A 23 0.93 -60.85 87.77
N LEU A 24 1.46 -62.06 87.91
CA LEU A 24 1.15 -63.26 87.14
C LEU A 24 -0.26 -63.77 87.47
N LEU A 25 -1.06 -64.17 86.47
CA LEU A 25 -1.71 -65.49 86.51
C LEU A 25 -2.19 -65.97 85.14
N VAL A 26 -1.91 -67.25 84.92
CA VAL A 26 -2.17 -68.10 83.77
C VAL A 26 -3.67 -68.31 83.52
N CYS A 27 -4.08 -68.27 82.26
CA CYS A 27 -5.18 -69.09 81.74
C CYS A 27 -4.86 -69.49 80.30
N MET A 28 -4.36 -70.73 80.13
CA MET A 28 -4.45 -71.44 78.86
C MET A 28 -5.91 -71.50 78.44
N LEU A 29 -6.25 -71.09 77.21
CA LEU A 29 -7.40 -71.61 76.47
C LEU A 29 -7.16 -71.36 74.96
N PHE A 30 -7.02 -72.45 74.22
CA PHE A 30 -6.93 -72.57 72.76
C PHE A 30 -5.74 -71.92 72.03
N VAL A 31 -4.60 -72.61 72.08
CA VAL A 31 -3.69 -72.66 70.93
C VAL A 31 -4.36 -73.51 69.83
N VAL A 32 -5.25 -72.87 69.08
CA VAL A 32 -5.23 -73.05 67.63
C VAL A 32 -4.71 -71.73 67.12
N SER A 33 -3.38 -71.56 67.15
CA SER A 33 -2.74 -70.47 66.43
C SER A 33 -3.13 -70.66 64.97
N CYS A 34 -4.13 -69.89 64.54
CA CYS A 34 -4.51 -69.85 63.15
C CYS A 34 -3.22 -69.48 62.41
N SER A 35 -2.72 -70.35 61.54
CA SER A 35 -1.42 -70.16 60.86
C SER A 35 -1.27 -68.75 60.30
N THR A 36 -2.37 -68.14 59.85
CA THR A 36 -2.43 -66.77 59.36
C THR A 36 -2.13 -65.67 60.42
N ARG A 37 -2.43 -65.86 61.71
CA ARG A 37 -2.05 -64.91 62.80
C ARG A 37 -0.53 -64.86 63.02
N GLN A 38 0.14 -66.01 62.98
CA GLN A 38 1.61 -66.08 63.03
C GLN A 38 2.28 -65.36 61.84
N GLY A 39 1.57 -65.25 60.71
CA GLY A 39 1.97 -64.44 59.57
C GLY A 39 2.04 -62.96 59.90
N PHE A 40 1.05 -62.42 60.63
CA PHE A 40 1.04 -61.01 61.07
C PHE A 40 2.08 -60.72 62.15
N GLU A 41 2.31 -61.64 63.10
CA GLU A 41 3.41 -61.53 64.07
C GLU A 41 4.77 -61.47 63.36
N SER A 42 4.96 -62.33 62.34
CA SER A 42 6.18 -62.34 61.52
C SER A 42 6.34 -61.05 60.69
N LEU A 43 5.22 -60.48 60.22
CA LEU A 43 5.20 -59.21 59.48
C LEU A 43 5.58 -58.03 60.39
N GLN A 44 5.12 -58.01 61.65
CA GLN A 44 5.44 -56.96 62.62
C GLN A 44 6.93 -56.90 62.98
N VAL A 45 7.62 -58.04 62.99
CA VAL A 45 9.07 -58.13 63.23
C VAL A 45 9.90 -58.16 61.93
N TYR A 46 9.33 -57.71 60.81
CA TYR A 46 10.03 -57.57 59.52
C TYR A 46 10.57 -58.90 58.93
N ASN A 47 10.03 -60.06 59.35
CA ASN A 47 10.40 -61.37 58.80
C ASN A 47 9.53 -61.71 57.57
N TYR A 48 9.80 -61.03 56.46
CA TYR A 48 8.98 -61.09 55.24
C TYR A 48 8.94 -62.47 54.58
N PHE A 49 10.03 -63.24 54.61
CA PHE A 49 10.07 -64.59 54.03
C PHE A 49 9.12 -65.53 54.77
N LYS A 50 9.18 -65.52 56.11
CA LYS A 50 8.29 -66.32 56.96
C LYS A 50 6.85 -65.85 56.86
N ALA A 51 6.61 -64.53 56.90
CA ALA A 51 5.29 -63.94 56.75
C ALA A 51 4.65 -64.32 55.40
N ARG A 52 5.37 -64.12 54.29
CA ARG A 52 4.90 -64.45 52.92
C ARG A 52 4.59 -65.93 52.76
N HIS A 53 5.47 -66.82 53.21
CA HIS A 53 5.22 -68.27 53.17
C HIS A 53 3.96 -68.65 53.96
N THR A 54 3.81 -68.07 55.14
CA THR A 54 2.69 -68.32 56.04
C THR A 54 1.37 -67.83 55.45
N PHE A 55 1.34 -66.63 54.87
CA PHE A 55 0.15 -66.12 54.21
C PHE A 55 -0.18 -66.87 52.92
N LYS A 56 0.81 -67.25 52.09
CA LYS A 56 0.56 -68.09 50.90
C LYS A 56 -0.11 -69.41 51.25
N LYS A 57 0.34 -70.11 52.29
CA LYS A 57 -0.35 -71.31 52.81
C LYS A 57 -1.73 -70.99 53.36
N GLY A 58 -1.87 -69.82 53.99
CA GLY A 58 -3.11 -69.34 54.60
C GLY A 58 -4.23 -68.97 53.61
N LEU A 59 -3.93 -68.75 52.32
CA LEU A 59 -4.93 -68.40 51.29
C LEU A 59 -6.04 -69.45 51.17
N SER A 60 -5.70 -70.74 51.29
CA SER A 60 -6.68 -71.84 51.25
C SER A 60 -7.65 -71.88 52.45
N ARG A 61 -7.29 -71.21 53.55
CA ARG A 61 -8.05 -71.26 54.83
C ARG A 61 -8.79 -69.98 55.14
N ASN A 62 -8.19 -68.83 54.84
CA ASN A 62 -8.79 -67.52 55.03
C ASN A 62 -8.22 -66.51 54.04
N GLN A 63 -8.89 -66.38 52.90
CA GLN A 63 -8.49 -65.49 51.81
C GLN A 63 -8.46 -64.01 52.23
N ALA A 64 -9.36 -63.56 53.10
CA ALA A 64 -9.39 -62.18 53.57
C ALA A 64 -8.11 -61.83 54.37
N ALA A 65 -7.82 -62.57 55.44
CA ALA A 65 -6.66 -62.29 56.28
C ALA A 65 -5.32 -62.60 55.59
N ALA A 66 -5.24 -63.68 54.81
CA ALA A 66 -4.02 -64.03 54.09
C ALA A 66 -3.75 -63.10 52.89
N GLY A 67 -4.79 -62.70 52.17
CA GLY A 67 -4.70 -61.72 51.07
C GLY A 67 -4.24 -60.36 51.59
N TYR A 68 -4.83 -59.85 52.66
CA TYR A 68 -4.40 -58.59 53.28
C TYR A 68 -2.94 -58.64 53.74
N GLY A 69 -2.52 -59.72 54.40
CA GLY A 69 -1.14 -59.89 54.82
C GLY A 69 -0.14 -59.94 53.65
N LEU A 70 -0.52 -60.57 52.53
CA LEU A 70 0.29 -60.56 51.30
C LEU A 70 0.33 -59.16 50.67
N ALA A 71 -0.80 -58.47 50.57
CA ALA A 71 -0.86 -57.10 50.06
C ALA A 71 0.08 -56.17 50.86
N CYS A 72 0.07 -56.24 52.20
CA CYS A 72 0.99 -55.46 53.02
C CYS A 72 2.47 -55.78 52.74
N ILE A 73 2.83 -57.03 52.41
CA ILE A 73 4.21 -57.40 52.07
C ILE A 73 4.60 -56.83 50.70
N TYR A 74 3.77 -57.06 49.69
CA TYR A 74 4.03 -56.63 48.31
C TYR A 74 4.00 -55.09 48.16
N LEU A 75 3.22 -54.37 48.97
CA LEU A 75 3.20 -52.90 48.97
C LEU A 75 4.51 -52.28 49.46
N ARG A 76 5.17 -52.88 50.45
CA ARG A 76 6.36 -52.28 51.06
C ARG A 76 7.57 -52.40 50.15
N ASN A 77 8.33 -51.30 50.03
CA ASN A 77 9.52 -51.21 49.18
C ASN A 77 10.84 -51.56 49.89
N ASP A 78 10.78 -51.93 51.18
CA ASP A 78 11.93 -52.30 52.01
C ASP A 78 12.19 -53.82 52.06
N ASN A 79 11.59 -54.58 51.15
CA ASN A 79 11.73 -56.03 51.09
C ASN A 79 11.80 -56.53 49.62
N PRO A 80 12.39 -57.72 49.37
CA PRO A 80 12.65 -58.21 48.01
C PRO A 80 11.40 -58.70 47.28
N PHE A 81 10.22 -58.63 47.90
CA PHE A 81 8.95 -59.02 47.29
C PHE A 81 8.11 -57.81 46.88
N HIS A 82 8.64 -56.58 46.92
CA HIS A 82 7.88 -55.40 46.49
C HIS A 82 7.36 -55.57 45.05
N ASP A 83 6.03 -55.50 44.88
CA ASP A 83 5.38 -55.56 43.57
C ASP A 83 3.95 -55.01 43.69
N LEU A 84 3.71 -53.83 43.13
CA LEU A 84 2.43 -53.12 43.29
C LEU A 84 1.27 -53.90 42.63
N ASP A 85 1.52 -54.57 41.51
CA ASP A 85 0.48 -55.31 40.78
C ASP A 85 0.02 -56.53 41.59
N SER A 86 0.96 -57.31 42.11
CA SER A 86 0.68 -58.39 43.06
C SER A 86 -0.03 -57.86 44.30
N SER A 87 0.44 -56.73 44.86
CA SER A 87 -0.18 -56.09 46.02
C SER A 87 -1.64 -55.75 45.78
N PHE A 88 -1.95 -55.16 44.62
CA PHE A 88 -3.31 -54.81 44.22
C PHE A 88 -4.19 -56.04 44.02
N TRP A 89 -3.65 -57.09 43.40
CA TRP A 89 -4.36 -58.35 43.22
C TRP A 89 -4.75 -58.97 44.57
N TYR A 90 -3.81 -59.06 45.51
CA TYR A 90 -4.06 -59.62 46.84
C TYR A 90 -4.99 -58.75 47.71
N VAL A 91 -4.93 -57.41 47.60
CA VAL A 91 -5.85 -56.54 48.36
C VAL A 91 -7.27 -56.62 47.81
N THR A 92 -7.44 -56.71 46.50
CA THR A 92 -8.75 -56.86 45.84
C THR A 92 -9.36 -58.21 46.18
N MET A 93 -8.56 -59.29 46.16
CA MET A 93 -8.99 -60.60 46.65
C MET A 93 -9.43 -60.53 48.12
N SER A 94 -8.64 -59.85 48.96
CA SER A 94 -8.93 -59.70 50.39
C SER A 94 -10.25 -58.97 50.63
N GLU A 95 -10.48 -57.87 49.92
CA GLU A 95 -11.70 -57.07 49.97
C GLU A 95 -12.93 -57.89 49.61
N GLN A 96 -12.91 -58.59 48.48
CA GLN A 96 -14.00 -59.47 48.03
C GLN A 96 -14.28 -60.58 49.05
N ALA A 97 -13.24 -61.25 49.54
CA ALA A 97 -13.37 -62.31 50.54
C ALA A 97 -13.89 -61.79 51.90
N TYR A 98 -13.51 -60.57 52.30
CA TYR A 98 -13.98 -59.93 53.53
C TYR A 98 -15.45 -59.51 53.44
N ALA A 99 -15.88 -59.01 52.27
CA ALA A 99 -17.26 -58.59 52.00
C ALA A 99 -18.29 -59.72 52.19
N ILE A 100 -17.91 -60.97 51.90
CA ILE A 100 -18.78 -62.16 52.08
C ILE A 100 -18.54 -62.92 53.39
N LEU A 101 -17.61 -62.47 54.23
CA LEU A 101 -17.25 -63.14 55.49
C LEU A 101 -18.38 -63.01 56.54
N LYS A 102 -18.78 -64.10 57.19
CA LYS A 102 -19.80 -64.09 58.26
C LYS A 102 -19.41 -63.16 59.42
N PRO A 103 -20.36 -62.45 60.08
CA PRO A 103 -20.06 -61.52 61.18
C PRO A 103 -19.21 -62.11 62.31
N SER A 104 -19.50 -63.36 62.73
CA SER A 104 -18.72 -64.06 63.76
C SER A 104 -17.26 -64.30 63.38
N LYS A 105 -16.97 -64.45 62.09
CA LYS A 105 -15.58 -64.57 61.61
C LYS A 105 -14.91 -63.20 61.50
N ARG A 106 -15.63 -62.12 61.20
CA ARG A 106 -15.06 -60.75 61.18
C ARG A 106 -14.59 -60.33 62.57
N GLU A 107 -15.39 -60.62 63.60
CA GLU A 107 -15.03 -60.32 64.99
C GLU A 107 -13.68 -60.93 65.40
N LYS A 108 -13.42 -62.17 64.97
CA LYS A 108 -12.15 -62.88 65.26
C LYS A 108 -10.91 -62.19 64.68
N TRP A 109 -11.08 -61.34 63.66
CA TRP A 109 -9.97 -60.66 62.99
C TRP A 109 -9.93 -59.15 63.23
N ARG A 110 -10.89 -58.57 63.98
CA ARG A 110 -11.05 -57.12 64.15
C ARG A 110 -9.75 -56.38 64.50
N ASP A 111 -8.90 -56.97 65.35
CA ASP A 111 -7.64 -56.33 65.78
C ASP A 111 -6.56 -56.28 64.69
N LEU A 112 -6.67 -57.12 63.66
CA LEU A 112 -5.67 -57.32 62.61
C LEU A 112 -6.19 -56.89 61.22
N LEU A 113 -7.48 -57.05 60.98
CA LEU A 113 -8.15 -56.84 59.70
C LEU A 113 -9.57 -56.30 59.92
N ASP A 114 -9.85 -55.17 59.31
CA ASP A 114 -11.19 -54.63 59.12
C ASP A 114 -11.28 -54.02 57.71
N SER A 115 -12.46 -53.54 57.33
CA SER A 115 -12.66 -52.91 56.01
C SER A 115 -11.84 -51.63 55.83
N ALA A 116 -11.64 -50.84 56.90
CA ALA A 116 -10.90 -49.59 56.84
C ALA A 116 -9.40 -49.82 56.61
N ARG A 117 -8.84 -50.88 57.18
CA ARG A 117 -7.45 -51.30 56.96
C ARG A 117 -7.23 -51.83 55.55
N ILE A 118 -8.15 -52.65 55.04
CA ILE A 118 -8.09 -53.14 53.65
C ILE A 118 -8.15 -51.95 52.68
N ASP A 119 -9.10 -51.02 52.90
CA ASP A 119 -9.23 -49.82 52.08
C ASP A 119 -7.96 -48.94 52.19
N SER A 120 -7.43 -48.70 53.39
CA SER A 120 -6.19 -47.93 53.57
C SER A 120 -5.01 -48.52 52.79
N VAL A 121 -4.81 -49.85 52.81
CA VAL A 121 -3.77 -50.50 52.01
C VAL A 121 -4.05 -50.33 50.52
N LYS A 122 -5.30 -50.46 50.08
CA LYS A 122 -5.71 -50.25 48.69
C LYS A 122 -5.47 -48.82 48.23
N GLN A 123 -5.79 -47.81 49.05
CA GLN A 123 -5.50 -46.39 48.79
C GLN A 123 -3.99 -46.12 48.68
N ASN A 124 -3.18 -46.74 49.55
CA ASN A 124 -1.72 -46.62 49.48
C ASN A 124 -1.16 -47.25 48.20
N ILE A 125 -1.73 -48.38 47.75
CA ILE A 125 -1.37 -49.01 46.48
C ILE A 125 -1.71 -48.09 45.30
N TYR A 126 -2.92 -47.51 45.28
CA TYR A 126 -3.30 -46.52 44.26
C TYR A 126 -2.35 -45.33 44.21
N GLY A 127 -2.03 -44.75 45.37
CA GLY A 127 -1.08 -43.64 45.48
C GLY A 127 0.32 -44.01 44.97
N ALA A 128 0.84 -45.18 45.37
CA ALA A 128 2.16 -45.64 44.95
C ALA A 128 2.23 -45.95 43.45
N ALA A 129 1.20 -46.59 42.89
CA ALA A 129 1.12 -46.90 41.47
C ALA A 129 0.97 -45.63 40.62
N PHE A 130 0.19 -44.65 41.09
CA PHE A 130 0.09 -43.35 40.43
C PHE A 130 1.41 -42.57 40.47
N ILE A 131 2.12 -42.55 41.61
CA ILE A 131 3.44 -41.92 41.71
C ILE A 131 4.43 -42.58 40.75
N ARG A 132 4.41 -43.92 40.62
CA ARG A 132 5.23 -44.64 39.65
C ARG A 132 4.93 -44.19 38.21
N ALA A 133 3.66 -44.02 37.85
CA ALA A 133 3.28 -43.52 36.52
C ALA A 133 3.76 -42.07 36.30
N VAL A 134 3.60 -41.20 37.30
CA VAL A 134 4.07 -39.80 37.25
C VAL A 134 5.58 -39.70 37.10
N GLN A 135 6.34 -40.51 37.85
CA GLN A 135 7.80 -40.50 37.79
C GLN A 135 8.34 -41.03 36.47
N ALA A 136 7.66 -42.02 35.87
CA ALA A 136 8.10 -42.58 34.60
C ALA A 136 7.78 -41.66 33.41
N GLY A 137 6.69 -40.86 33.50
CA GLY A 137 6.32 -39.93 32.44
C GLY A 137 6.07 -40.62 31.09
N ASP A 138 5.52 -41.84 31.13
CA ASP A 138 5.32 -42.69 29.96
C ASP A 138 3.86 -43.09 29.77
N GLU A 139 3.39 -42.98 28.53
CA GLU A 139 2.01 -43.29 28.13
C GLU A 139 1.63 -44.74 28.46
N ALA A 140 2.51 -45.71 28.22
CA ALA A 140 2.20 -47.12 28.47
C ALA A 140 2.04 -47.41 29.97
N ILE A 141 2.82 -46.75 30.82
CA ILE A 141 2.71 -46.90 32.27
C ILE A 141 1.44 -46.24 32.80
N TYR A 142 1.03 -45.11 32.26
CA TYR A 142 -0.28 -44.53 32.57
C TYR A 142 -1.43 -45.40 32.09
N ASN A 143 -1.36 -45.97 30.88
CA ASN A 143 -2.39 -46.88 30.38
C ASN A 143 -2.49 -48.13 31.27
N HIS A 144 -1.37 -48.73 31.67
CA HIS A 144 -1.36 -49.82 32.66
C HIS A 144 -1.99 -49.41 33.99
N PHE A 145 -1.73 -48.19 34.48
CA PHE A 145 -2.38 -47.69 35.70
C PHE A 145 -3.90 -47.62 35.54
N LEU A 146 -4.38 -47.03 34.45
CA LEU A 146 -5.81 -46.83 34.18
C LEU A 146 -6.56 -48.15 33.96
N GLU A 147 -5.91 -49.14 33.34
CA GLU A 147 -6.48 -50.46 33.06
C GLU A 147 -6.43 -51.40 34.27
N PHE A 148 -5.32 -51.43 35.00
CA PHE A 148 -5.08 -52.40 36.07
C PHE A 148 -5.61 -51.94 37.43
N TYR A 149 -5.53 -50.65 37.75
CA TYR A 149 -5.92 -50.09 39.06
C TYR A 149 -7.31 -49.44 39.01
N VAL A 150 -8.30 -50.21 38.55
CA VAL A 150 -9.68 -49.74 38.35
C VAL A 150 -10.30 -49.25 39.67
N GLY A 151 -10.84 -48.03 39.66
CA GLY A 151 -11.45 -47.39 40.83
C GLY A 151 -10.48 -46.57 41.69
N ALA A 152 -9.26 -46.31 41.20
CA ALA A 152 -8.34 -45.38 41.85
C ALA A 152 -8.90 -43.94 41.86
N PRO A 153 -8.83 -43.21 42.99
CA PRO A 153 -9.26 -41.81 43.05
C PRO A 153 -8.50 -40.87 42.09
N GLN A 154 -7.31 -41.27 41.64
CA GLN A 154 -6.46 -40.50 40.73
C GLN A 154 -6.78 -40.73 39.25
N TYR A 155 -7.82 -41.50 38.90
CA TYR A 155 -8.14 -41.88 37.52
C TYR A 155 -8.17 -40.68 36.55
N ASP A 156 -8.98 -39.67 36.84
CA ASP A 156 -9.10 -38.48 35.98
C ASP A 156 -7.78 -37.70 35.85
N LEU A 157 -7.00 -37.63 36.94
CA LEU A 157 -5.70 -36.98 36.93
C LEU A 157 -4.66 -37.78 36.12
N ALA A 158 -4.73 -39.11 36.16
CA ALA A 158 -3.90 -40.00 35.36
C ALA A 158 -4.24 -39.89 33.88
N VAL A 159 -5.52 -39.83 33.50
CA VAL A 159 -5.99 -39.54 32.14
C VAL A 159 -5.41 -38.22 31.63
N LYS A 160 -5.55 -37.14 32.41
CA LYS A 160 -5.02 -35.82 32.04
C LYS A 160 -3.51 -35.85 31.81
N ARG A 161 -2.74 -36.39 32.77
CA ARG A 161 -1.27 -36.44 32.65
C ARG A 161 -0.81 -37.31 31.48
N ARG A 162 -1.50 -38.43 31.22
CA ARG A 162 -1.24 -39.32 30.08
C ARG A 162 -1.45 -38.59 28.76
N ASN A 163 -2.55 -37.86 28.61
CA ASN A 163 -2.81 -37.03 27.44
C ASN A 163 -1.71 -35.97 27.26
N THR A 164 -1.32 -35.26 28.32
CA THR A 164 -0.25 -34.25 28.26
C THR A 164 1.10 -34.84 27.80
N VAL A 165 1.45 -36.05 28.28
CA VAL A 165 2.67 -36.75 27.84
C VAL A 165 2.57 -37.15 26.36
N ALA A 166 1.45 -37.73 25.94
CA ALA A 166 1.24 -38.13 24.56
C ALA A 166 1.27 -36.93 23.61
N PHE A 167 0.62 -35.83 23.99
CA PHE A 167 0.61 -34.58 23.24
C PHE A 167 2.02 -33.98 23.12
N SER A 168 2.79 -33.95 24.22
CA SER A 168 4.18 -33.47 24.20
C SER A 168 5.07 -34.28 23.27
N ARG A 169 4.85 -35.60 23.17
CA ARG A 169 5.55 -36.48 22.23
C ARG A 169 5.14 -36.23 20.78
N ALA A 170 3.85 -36.05 20.50
CA ALA A 170 3.37 -35.68 19.16
C ALA A 170 3.97 -34.34 18.73
N ARG A 171 3.99 -33.36 19.63
CA ARG A 171 4.60 -32.04 19.41
C ARG A 171 6.10 -32.11 19.14
N ALA A 172 6.82 -33.00 19.82
CA ALA A 172 8.25 -33.20 19.58
C ALA A 172 8.55 -33.82 18.20
N GLN A 173 7.61 -34.60 17.62
CA GLN A 173 7.76 -35.14 16.26
C GLN A 173 7.48 -34.08 15.18
N ASN A 174 6.62 -33.10 15.49
CA ASN A 174 6.34 -31.95 14.64
C ASN A 174 5.91 -32.35 13.21
N THR A 175 5.02 -33.32 13.10
CA THR A 175 4.39 -33.75 11.84
C THR A 175 2.87 -33.80 11.97
N SER A 176 2.16 -33.63 10.85
CA SER A 176 0.70 -33.74 10.80
C SER A 176 0.23 -35.16 11.22
N ASP A 177 0.91 -36.21 10.76
CA ASP A 177 0.62 -37.61 11.13
C ASP A 177 0.75 -37.86 12.64
N ALA A 178 1.76 -37.29 13.30
CA ALA A 178 1.90 -37.43 14.75
C ALA A 178 0.75 -36.76 15.52
N MET A 179 0.30 -35.59 15.08
CA MET A 179 -0.85 -34.90 15.67
C MET A 179 -2.17 -35.63 15.38
N PHE A 180 -2.35 -36.11 14.16
CA PHE A 180 -3.51 -36.92 13.79
C PHE A 180 -3.63 -38.15 14.69
N ARG A 181 -2.53 -38.89 14.90
CA ARG A 181 -2.53 -40.06 15.80
C ARG A 181 -2.87 -39.72 17.25
N PHE A 182 -2.48 -38.54 17.73
CA PHE A 182 -2.87 -38.07 19.06
C PHE A 182 -4.38 -37.81 19.13
N LEU A 183 -4.92 -37.07 18.14
CA LEU A 183 -6.34 -36.74 18.05
C LEU A 183 -7.23 -37.98 17.90
N ASP A 184 -6.80 -38.94 17.07
CA ASP A 184 -7.50 -40.21 16.84
C ASP A 184 -7.56 -41.05 18.13
N ARG A 185 -6.46 -41.07 18.91
CA ARG A 185 -6.38 -41.84 20.15
C ARG A 185 -7.05 -41.16 21.34
N TYR A 186 -7.03 -39.83 21.38
CA TYR A 186 -7.47 -39.02 22.52
C TYR A 186 -8.36 -37.83 22.10
N PRO A 187 -9.52 -38.08 21.45
CA PRO A 187 -10.37 -37.01 20.92
C PRO A 187 -10.93 -36.09 22.02
N ASP A 188 -11.13 -36.61 23.23
CA ASP A 188 -11.66 -35.86 24.37
C ASP A 188 -10.56 -35.25 25.26
N ALA A 189 -9.31 -35.20 24.79
CA ALA A 189 -8.22 -34.58 25.53
C ALA A 189 -8.44 -33.07 25.71
N GLN A 190 -7.95 -32.52 26.82
CA GLN A 190 -7.98 -31.07 27.03
C GLN A 190 -7.15 -30.35 25.95
N GLU A 191 -6.11 -31.01 25.45
CA GLU A 191 -5.21 -30.54 24.41
C GLU A 191 -5.75 -30.80 22.98
N ALA A 192 -6.93 -31.39 22.81
CA ALA A 192 -7.43 -31.81 21.48
C ALA A 192 -7.64 -30.63 20.53
N GLU A 193 -8.16 -29.49 21.02
CA GLU A 193 -8.33 -28.28 20.20
C GLU A 193 -6.96 -27.75 19.72
N GLU A 194 -6.00 -27.58 20.64
CA GLU A 194 -4.63 -27.15 20.31
C GLU A 194 -3.95 -28.14 19.34
N ALA A 195 -4.12 -29.44 19.55
CA ALA A 195 -3.57 -30.47 18.69
C ALA A 195 -4.18 -30.43 17.28
N ASN A 196 -5.48 -30.13 17.15
CA ASN A 196 -6.13 -29.96 15.86
C ASN A 196 -5.62 -28.71 15.13
N ASP A 197 -5.42 -27.60 15.83
CA ASP A 197 -4.84 -26.39 15.22
C ASP A 197 -3.42 -26.65 14.69
N ILE A 198 -2.59 -27.32 15.49
CA ILE A 198 -1.22 -27.69 15.06
C ILE A 198 -1.27 -28.70 13.91
N TYR A 199 -2.19 -29.67 13.96
CA TYR A 199 -2.41 -30.64 12.88
C TYR A 199 -2.72 -29.92 11.56
N GLN A 200 -3.71 -29.03 11.55
CA GLN A 200 -4.13 -28.32 10.33
C GLN A 200 -2.98 -27.47 9.76
N ALA A 201 -2.23 -26.78 10.62
CA ALA A 201 -1.09 -25.96 10.21
C ALA A 201 0.05 -26.80 9.60
N LEU A 202 0.41 -27.93 10.24
CA LEU A 202 1.44 -28.83 9.73
C LEU A 202 0.99 -29.53 8.46
N LEU A 203 -0.27 -29.96 8.38
CA LEU A 203 -0.84 -30.60 7.21
C LEU A 203 -0.74 -29.67 5.99
N TYR A 204 -1.18 -28.41 6.13
CA TYR A 204 -1.05 -27.42 5.07
C TYR A 204 0.42 -27.22 4.67
N LYS A 205 1.32 -27.03 5.64
CA LYS A 205 2.75 -26.83 5.37
C LYS A 205 3.39 -28.00 4.63
N GLU A 206 3.14 -29.23 5.07
CA GLU A 206 3.71 -30.45 4.49
C GLU A 206 3.20 -30.67 3.05
N HIS A 207 1.91 -30.45 2.80
CA HIS A 207 1.34 -30.61 1.47
C HIS A 207 1.71 -29.49 0.48
N THR A 208 2.10 -28.32 0.98
CA THR A 208 2.40 -27.14 0.15
C THR A 208 3.89 -26.76 0.17
N GLU A 209 4.76 -27.62 0.70
CA GLU A 209 6.21 -27.35 0.87
C GLU A 209 6.91 -26.95 -0.44
N SER A 210 6.48 -27.51 -1.57
CA SER A 210 7.07 -27.18 -2.88
C SER A 210 6.79 -25.74 -3.34
N GLY A 211 5.80 -25.06 -2.75
CA GLY A 211 5.35 -23.72 -3.17
C GLY A 211 4.75 -23.66 -4.58
N THR A 212 4.48 -24.81 -5.22
CA THR A 212 3.95 -24.89 -6.59
C THR A 212 2.43 -24.80 -6.60
N VAL A 213 1.86 -24.28 -7.69
CA VAL A 213 0.40 -24.22 -7.85
C VAL A 213 -0.24 -25.62 -7.74
N ASP A 214 0.37 -26.64 -8.33
CA ASP A 214 -0.12 -28.03 -8.26
C ASP A 214 -0.21 -28.55 -6.81
N ALA A 215 0.72 -28.14 -5.93
CA ALA A 215 0.68 -28.51 -4.52
C ALA A 215 -0.50 -27.88 -3.79
N TYR A 216 -0.77 -26.58 -4.02
CA TYR A 216 -1.95 -25.91 -3.44
C TYR A 216 -3.27 -26.47 -3.99
N VAL A 217 -3.33 -26.76 -5.30
CA VAL A 217 -4.49 -27.41 -5.92
C VAL A 217 -4.72 -28.80 -5.35
N GLY A 218 -3.65 -29.58 -5.19
CA GLY A 218 -3.68 -30.89 -4.52
C GLY A 218 -4.21 -30.79 -3.09
N PHE A 219 -3.71 -29.83 -2.31
CA PHE A 219 -4.17 -29.59 -0.95
C PHE A 219 -5.68 -29.28 -0.88
N ILE A 220 -6.18 -28.36 -1.73
CA ILE A 220 -7.62 -28.01 -1.75
C ILE A 220 -8.48 -29.23 -2.13
N ARG A 221 -8.01 -30.04 -3.09
CA ARG A 221 -8.72 -31.25 -3.52
C ARG A 221 -8.76 -32.29 -2.41
N ASP A 222 -7.64 -32.50 -1.71
CA ASP A 222 -7.48 -33.56 -0.74
C ASP A 222 -8.06 -33.17 0.64
N PHE A 223 -8.12 -31.86 0.96
CA PHE A 223 -8.61 -31.32 2.24
C PHE A 223 -9.54 -30.10 2.08
N PRO A 224 -10.72 -30.25 1.45
CA PRO A 224 -11.61 -29.12 1.13
C PRO A 224 -12.23 -28.41 2.35
N GLU A 225 -12.24 -29.06 3.51
CA GLU A 225 -12.78 -28.51 4.77
C GLU A 225 -11.68 -27.86 5.64
N SER A 226 -10.42 -27.86 5.21
CA SER A 226 -9.34 -27.27 6.00
C SER A 226 -9.48 -25.75 6.13
N PRO A 227 -9.20 -25.15 7.30
CA PRO A 227 -9.21 -23.68 7.45
C PRO A 227 -8.21 -22.97 6.54
N TYR A 228 -7.21 -23.67 5.99
CA TYR A 228 -6.20 -23.14 5.08
C TYR A 228 -6.62 -23.14 3.61
N VAL A 229 -7.80 -23.65 3.24
CA VAL A 229 -8.27 -23.66 1.84
C VAL A 229 -8.33 -22.25 1.27
N ARG A 230 -8.80 -21.26 2.04
CA ARG A 230 -8.85 -19.88 1.56
C ARG A 230 -7.46 -19.30 1.34
N GLU A 231 -6.51 -19.63 2.20
CA GLU A 231 -5.12 -19.22 2.05
C GLU A 231 -4.51 -19.85 0.78
N ALA A 232 -4.67 -21.16 0.59
CA ALA A 232 -4.24 -21.86 -0.62
C ALA A 232 -4.82 -21.23 -1.90
N GLN A 233 -6.11 -20.90 -1.91
CA GLN A 233 -6.78 -20.24 -3.04
C GLN A 233 -6.22 -18.84 -3.34
N ASN A 234 -5.87 -18.07 -2.31
CA ASN A 234 -5.23 -16.77 -2.45
C ASN A 234 -3.79 -16.92 -2.98
N THR A 235 -3.06 -17.92 -2.50
CA THR A 235 -1.69 -18.22 -2.98
C THR A 235 -1.69 -18.64 -4.44
N ILE A 236 -2.63 -19.49 -4.88
CA ILE A 236 -2.81 -19.83 -6.30
C ILE A 236 -3.02 -18.56 -7.14
N PHE A 237 -3.91 -17.66 -6.69
CA PHE A 237 -4.14 -16.40 -7.40
C PHE A 237 -2.88 -15.54 -7.49
N ALA A 238 -2.11 -15.43 -6.40
CA ALA A 238 -0.86 -14.67 -6.38
C ALA A 238 0.20 -15.25 -7.33
N LEU A 239 0.39 -16.57 -7.33
CA LEU A 239 1.36 -17.26 -8.19
C LEU A 239 0.96 -17.18 -9.67
N GLU A 240 -0.31 -17.45 -9.99
CA GLU A 240 -0.81 -17.44 -11.37
C GLU A 240 -0.87 -16.04 -11.98
N THR A 241 -0.85 -14.99 -11.16
CA THR A 241 -0.93 -13.59 -11.61
C THR A 241 0.31 -12.77 -11.27
N GLU A 242 1.41 -13.41 -10.90
CA GLU A 242 2.66 -12.77 -10.44
C GLU A 242 3.19 -11.74 -11.45
N SER A 243 3.17 -12.08 -12.75
CA SER A 243 3.65 -11.17 -13.80
C SER A 243 2.72 -9.96 -14.00
N GLY A 244 1.46 -10.08 -13.56
CA GLY A 244 0.42 -9.05 -13.60
C GLY A 244 0.02 -8.62 -14.99
N LYS A 245 0.18 -9.51 -15.98
CA LYS A 245 -0.33 -9.26 -17.33
C LYS A 245 -1.81 -9.59 -17.40
N ALA A 246 -2.52 -8.92 -18.29
CA ALA A 246 -3.91 -9.25 -18.62
C ALA A 246 -4.10 -10.75 -18.97
N SER A 247 -3.16 -11.35 -19.69
CA SER A 247 -3.19 -12.78 -20.04
C SER A 247 -3.24 -13.69 -18.82
N ASP A 248 -2.57 -13.32 -17.75
CA ASP A 248 -2.40 -14.14 -16.55
C ASP A 248 -3.70 -14.16 -15.76
N TYR A 249 -4.32 -12.98 -15.57
CA TYR A 249 -5.65 -12.88 -14.96
C TYR A 249 -6.70 -13.65 -15.76
N TYR A 250 -6.70 -13.52 -17.09
CA TYR A 250 -7.63 -14.26 -17.93
C TYR A 250 -7.39 -15.78 -17.87
N GLY A 251 -6.12 -16.22 -17.89
CA GLY A 251 -5.75 -17.62 -17.69
C GLY A 251 -6.26 -18.17 -16.36
N PHE A 252 -6.00 -17.46 -15.26
CA PHE A 252 -6.48 -17.78 -13.93
C PHE A 252 -8.01 -17.93 -13.88
N ILE A 253 -8.76 -17.00 -14.47
CA ILE A 253 -10.23 -17.04 -14.52
C ILE A 253 -10.72 -18.33 -15.21
N ARG A 254 -10.08 -18.71 -16.32
CA ARG A 254 -10.47 -19.90 -17.10
C ARG A 254 -10.10 -21.19 -16.37
N GLN A 255 -8.98 -21.22 -15.67
CA GLN A 255 -8.45 -22.41 -15.00
C GLN A 255 -9.09 -22.64 -13.63
N TYR A 256 -9.44 -21.57 -12.90
CA TYR A 256 -9.97 -21.65 -11.53
C TYR A 256 -11.30 -20.87 -11.36
N PRO A 257 -12.36 -21.19 -12.11
CA PRO A 257 -13.61 -20.40 -12.13
C PRO A 257 -14.36 -20.37 -10.79
N SER A 258 -14.09 -21.31 -9.88
CA SER A 258 -14.67 -21.36 -8.53
C SER A 258 -13.80 -20.69 -7.47
N ASN A 259 -12.62 -20.19 -7.82
CA ASN A 259 -11.75 -19.50 -6.87
C ASN A 259 -12.40 -18.15 -6.47
N PRO A 260 -12.44 -17.80 -5.18
CA PRO A 260 -13.09 -16.57 -4.74
C PRO A 260 -12.41 -15.28 -5.24
N ASN A 261 -11.19 -15.36 -5.78
CA ASN A 261 -10.48 -14.21 -6.37
C ASN A 261 -10.85 -13.97 -7.85
N VAL A 262 -11.72 -14.78 -8.47
CA VAL A 262 -12.14 -14.61 -9.87
C VAL A 262 -12.73 -13.23 -10.14
N SER A 263 -13.54 -12.69 -9.22
CA SER A 263 -14.06 -11.34 -9.35
C SER A 263 -12.93 -10.32 -9.37
N ALA A 264 -11.95 -10.41 -8.46
CA ALA A 264 -10.79 -9.51 -8.43
C ALA A 264 -9.95 -9.61 -9.72
N ALA A 265 -9.76 -10.84 -10.23
CA ALA A 265 -9.07 -11.08 -11.50
C ALA A 265 -9.77 -10.39 -12.67
N TRP A 266 -11.09 -10.43 -12.73
CA TRP A 266 -11.87 -9.71 -13.76
C TRP A 266 -11.70 -8.19 -13.67
N HIS A 267 -11.71 -7.62 -12.47
CA HIS A 267 -11.50 -6.18 -12.29
C HIS A 267 -10.07 -5.77 -12.68
N ASN A 268 -9.06 -6.55 -12.30
CA ASN A 268 -7.67 -6.30 -12.70
C ASN A 268 -7.50 -6.40 -14.22
N LEU A 269 -8.12 -7.40 -14.84
CA LEU A 269 -8.15 -7.53 -16.29
C LEU A 269 -8.75 -6.29 -16.96
N TYR A 270 -9.87 -5.78 -16.44
CA TYR A 270 -10.46 -4.54 -16.94
C TYR A 270 -9.48 -3.37 -16.83
N GLN A 271 -8.94 -3.10 -15.63
CA GLN A 271 -8.02 -1.98 -15.39
C GLN A 271 -6.79 -2.00 -16.31
N LEU A 272 -6.26 -3.19 -16.62
CA LEU A 272 -5.10 -3.34 -17.50
C LEU A 272 -5.41 -3.19 -18.99
N ASN A 273 -6.67 -3.35 -19.42
CA ASN A 273 -7.08 -3.23 -20.81
C ASN A 273 -7.69 -1.86 -21.16
N VAL A 274 -8.13 -1.07 -20.17
CA VAL A 274 -8.75 0.25 -20.38
C VAL A 274 -7.90 1.41 -19.85
N VAL A 275 -6.59 1.33 -20.08
CA VAL A 275 -5.60 2.27 -19.54
C VAL A 275 -5.90 3.73 -19.89
N ASP A 276 -6.15 4.04 -21.16
CA ASP A 276 -6.41 5.42 -21.60
C ASP A 276 -7.81 5.94 -21.26
N TYR A 277 -8.67 5.04 -20.74
CA TYR A 277 -10.06 5.30 -20.37
C TYR A 277 -10.88 6.00 -21.48
N LYS A 278 -10.55 5.73 -22.75
CA LYS A 278 -11.29 6.27 -23.88
C LYS A 278 -12.54 5.45 -24.17
N PRO A 279 -13.64 6.08 -24.64
CA PRO A 279 -14.86 5.37 -25.01
C PRO A 279 -14.62 4.18 -25.96
N GLU A 280 -13.73 4.33 -26.93
CA GLU A 280 -13.42 3.29 -27.92
C GLU A 280 -12.72 2.09 -27.28
N THR A 281 -11.84 2.32 -26.31
CA THR A 281 -11.11 1.27 -25.58
C THR A 281 -12.05 0.51 -24.66
N ILE A 282 -12.93 1.23 -23.94
CA ILE A 282 -13.94 0.63 -23.06
C ILE A 282 -14.93 -0.23 -23.88
N ALA A 283 -15.40 0.27 -25.03
CA ALA A 283 -16.30 -0.48 -25.90
C ALA A 283 -15.65 -1.79 -26.43
N LYS A 284 -14.40 -1.71 -26.87
CA LYS A 284 -13.64 -2.88 -27.36
C LYS A 284 -13.40 -3.94 -26.29
N PHE A 285 -13.36 -3.58 -25.00
CA PHE A 285 -13.14 -4.53 -23.92
C PHE A 285 -14.20 -5.65 -23.91
N LEU A 286 -15.48 -5.32 -24.09
CA LEU A 286 -16.55 -6.32 -24.13
C LEU A 286 -16.53 -7.19 -25.39
N GLU A 287 -15.95 -6.69 -26.48
CA GLU A 287 -15.72 -7.50 -27.69
C GLU A 287 -14.61 -8.53 -27.47
N MET A 288 -13.55 -8.14 -26.75
CA MET A 288 -12.42 -9.02 -26.41
C MET A 288 -12.79 -10.06 -25.35
N TYR A 289 -13.61 -9.68 -24.37
CA TYR A 289 -13.98 -10.52 -23.23
C TYR A 289 -15.51 -10.63 -23.09
N PRO A 290 -16.20 -11.36 -23.99
CA PRO A 290 -17.66 -11.46 -23.97
C PRO A 290 -18.21 -12.15 -22.71
N ASP A 291 -17.40 -12.98 -22.05
CA ASP A 291 -17.78 -13.67 -20.80
C ASP A 291 -17.64 -12.78 -19.55
N TYR A 292 -17.24 -11.50 -19.69
CA TYR A 292 -17.10 -10.58 -18.57
C TYR A 292 -18.42 -10.42 -17.80
N PRO A 293 -18.46 -10.75 -16.49
CA PRO A 293 -19.73 -10.84 -15.76
C PRO A 293 -20.34 -9.48 -15.39
N PHE A 294 -19.55 -8.39 -15.41
CA PHE A 294 -19.98 -7.06 -14.97
C PHE A 294 -20.33 -6.11 -16.12
N ARG A 295 -21.02 -6.60 -17.16
CA ARG A 295 -21.36 -5.81 -18.37
C ARG A 295 -22.02 -4.46 -18.07
N ASN A 296 -23.02 -4.45 -17.18
CA ASN A 296 -23.71 -3.22 -16.78
C ASN A 296 -22.76 -2.16 -16.18
N GLN A 297 -21.68 -2.59 -15.51
CA GLN A 297 -20.67 -1.65 -14.99
C GLN A 297 -19.86 -1.03 -16.14
N VAL A 298 -19.50 -1.82 -17.16
CA VAL A 298 -18.76 -1.30 -18.32
C VAL A 298 -19.60 -0.32 -19.14
N GLU A 299 -20.91 -0.58 -19.26
CA GLU A 299 -21.84 0.36 -19.90
C GLU A 299 -21.89 1.70 -19.14
N GLN A 300 -21.92 1.67 -17.81
CA GLN A 300 -21.86 2.88 -16.99
C GLN A 300 -20.51 3.59 -17.08
N GLU A 301 -19.40 2.86 -17.06
CA GLU A 301 -18.05 3.41 -17.26
C GLU A 301 -17.90 4.06 -18.65
N LEU A 302 -18.55 3.51 -19.68
CA LEU A 302 -18.60 4.10 -21.02
C LEU A 302 -19.34 5.45 -21.02
N GLU A 303 -20.50 5.56 -20.36
CA GLU A 303 -21.21 6.83 -20.19
C GLU A 303 -20.36 7.85 -19.41
N LEU A 304 -19.71 7.40 -18.33
CA LEU A 304 -18.87 8.25 -17.49
C LEU A 304 -17.59 8.69 -18.21
N SER A 305 -17.05 7.89 -19.13
CA SER A 305 -15.88 8.28 -19.94
C SER A 305 -16.14 9.53 -20.78
N GLN A 306 -17.39 9.75 -21.19
CA GLN A 306 -17.84 10.92 -21.95
C GLN A 306 -18.35 12.07 -21.06
N THR A 307 -18.46 11.83 -19.76
CA THR A 307 -18.97 12.82 -18.79
C THR A 307 -17.82 13.63 -18.19
N THR A 308 -17.91 14.96 -18.29
CA THR A 308 -17.04 15.88 -17.54
C THR A 308 -17.53 16.01 -16.11
N LEU A 309 -16.64 15.77 -15.15
CA LEU A 309 -16.91 15.90 -13.72
C LEU A 309 -16.18 17.11 -13.14
N PHE A 310 -16.87 17.83 -12.27
CA PHE A 310 -16.36 19.01 -11.58
C PHE A 310 -16.24 18.72 -10.09
N ALA A 311 -15.08 19.03 -9.50
CA ALA A 311 -14.86 18.88 -8.07
C ALA A 311 -15.75 19.86 -7.28
N ILE A 312 -16.62 19.32 -6.44
CA ILE A 312 -17.56 20.09 -5.61
C ILE A 312 -17.25 19.89 -4.13
N ARG A 313 -17.69 20.83 -3.29
CA ARG A 313 -17.48 20.77 -1.84
C ARG A 313 -18.80 20.96 -1.08
N SER A 314 -19.12 20.05 -0.18
CA SER A 314 -20.25 20.21 0.74
C SER A 314 -19.84 19.77 2.13
N GLN A 315 -20.25 20.53 3.15
CA GLN A 315 -19.91 20.27 4.56
C GLN A 315 -18.39 20.09 4.80
N GLY A 316 -17.57 20.83 4.06
CA GLY A 316 -16.10 20.78 4.17
C GLY A 316 -15.45 19.52 3.56
N LYS A 317 -16.21 18.67 2.86
CA LYS A 317 -15.71 17.49 2.16
C LYS A 317 -15.90 17.62 0.64
N TRP A 318 -15.03 16.96 -0.11
CA TRP A 318 -14.98 17.01 -1.56
C TRP A 318 -15.60 15.77 -2.20
N GLY A 319 -16.23 15.99 -3.36
CA GLY A 319 -16.84 15.00 -4.24
C GLY A 319 -16.90 15.54 -5.67
N TYR A 320 -17.75 14.97 -6.52
CA TYR A 320 -17.90 15.39 -7.91
C TYR A 320 -19.35 15.46 -8.36
N ALA A 321 -19.64 16.46 -9.20
CA ALA A 321 -20.89 16.58 -9.93
C ALA A 321 -20.63 16.66 -11.44
N ASP A 322 -21.60 16.21 -12.24
CA ASP A 322 -21.56 16.39 -13.69
C ASP A 322 -21.94 17.83 -14.11
N SER A 323 -21.96 18.09 -15.43
CA SER A 323 -22.36 19.37 -16.02
C SER A 323 -23.83 19.74 -15.81
N THR A 324 -24.66 18.83 -15.29
CA THR A 324 -26.06 19.10 -14.91
C THR A 324 -26.19 19.48 -13.43
N GLY A 325 -25.10 19.36 -12.66
CA GLY A 325 -25.10 19.58 -11.21
C GLY A 325 -25.46 18.34 -10.40
N LYS A 326 -25.70 17.20 -11.05
CA LYS A 326 -25.98 15.94 -10.37
C LYS A 326 -24.70 15.44 -9.71
N VAL A 327 -24.75 15.26 -8.39
CA VAL A 327 -23.66 14.67 -7.61
C VAL A 327 -23.54 13.19 -7.95
N LEU A 328 -22.41 12.81 -8.55
CA LEU A 328 -22.12 11.42 -8.92
C LEU A 328 -21.16 10.77 -7.92
N VAL A 329 -20.22 11.54 -7.38
CA VAL A 329 -19.34 11.10 -6.30
C VAL A 329 -19.68 11.90 -5.05
N PRO A 330 -20.19 11.26 -3.98
CA PRO A 330 -20.56 11.94 -2.75
C PRO A 330 -19.39 12.72 -2.13
N CYS A 331 -19.71 13.85 -1.48
CA CYS A 331 -18.73 14.67 -0.77
C CYS A 331 -18.26 13.97 0.51
N GLN A 332 -17.16 13.22 0.42
CA GLN A 332 -16.62 12.43 1.55
C GLN A 332 -15.09 12.51 1.70
N PHE A 333 -14.40 13.14 0.75
CA PHE A 333 -12.94 13.21 0.72
C PHE A 333 -12.42 14.52 1.33
N GLU A 334 -11.19 14.52 1.85
CA GLU A 334 -10.53 15.71 2.41
C GLU A 334 -10.14 16.70 1.30
N TRP A 335 -9.77 16.18 0.15
CA TRP A 335 -9.52 16.89 -1.10
C TRP A 335 -9.60 15.89 -2.26
N VAL A 336 -9.76 16.40 -3.49
CA VAL A 336 -9.74 15.60 -4.72
C VAL A 336 -9.04 16.37 -5.84
N ALA A 337 -8.39 15.67 -6.78
CA ALA A 337 -7.76 16.23 -7.97
C ALA A 337 -8.65 16.10 -9.22
N ASP A 338 -8.20 16.54 -10.39
CA ASP A 338 -8.93 16.25 -11.64
C ASP A 338 -8.75 14.77 -12.04
N PHE A 339 -9.69 14.25 -12.84
CA PHE A 339 -9.57 12.89 -13.39
C PHE A 339 -8.54 12.85 -14.51
N ALA A 340 -7.59 11.91 -14.41
CA ALA A 340 -6.67 11.52 -15.47
C ALA A 340 -6.84 10.02 -15.73
N GLU A 341 -7.00 9.64 -17.00
CA GLU A 341 -7.24 8.23 -17.38
C GLU A 341 -8.41 7.58 -16.59
N GLY A 342 -9.45 8.36 -16.28
CA GLY A 342 -10.62 7.86 -15.54
C GLY A 342 -10.42 7.65 -14.03
N LEU A 343 -9.24 7.93 -13.50
CA LEU A 343 -8.95 7.89 -12.06
C LEU A 343 -8.61 9.30 -11.55
N ALA A 344 -9.00 9.61 -10.33
CA ALA A 344 -8.63 10.85 -9.67
C ALA A 344 -7.95 10.55 -8.33
N MET A 345 -6.94 11.33 -8.00
CA MET A 345 -6.36 11.32 -6.65
C MET A 345 -7.37 11.89 -5.66
N ALA A 346 -7.46 11.27 -4.50
CA ALA A 346 -8.26 11.75 -3.39
C ALA A 346 -7.49 11.63 -2.08
N GLY A 347 -7.78 12.54 -1.15
CA GLY A 347 -7.28 12.50 0.23
C GLY A 347 -8.28 11.88 1.19
N ARG A 348 -7.82 10.93 2.01
CA ARG A 348 -8.60 10.38 3.13
C ARG A 348 -7.66 9.99 4.27
N HIS A 349 -7.94 10.46 5.48
CA HIS A 349 -7.13 10.20 6.67
C HIS A 349 -5.65 10.62 6.50
N GLY A 350 -5.41 11.73 5.79
CA GLY A 350 -4.06 12.21 5.51
C GLY A 350 -3.26 11.38 4.52
N LYS A 351 -3.87 10.37 3.88
CA LYS A 351 -3.23 9.54 2.84
C LYS A 351 -3.88 9.77 1.48
N VAL A 352 -3.09 9.50 0.43
CA VAL A 352 -3.50 9.57 -0.97
C VAL A 352 -3.84 8.18 -1.49
N GLY A 353 -4.97 8.10 -2.20
CA GLY A 353 -5.41 6.95 -2.97
C GLY A 353 -6.10 7.42 -4.25
N PHE A 354 -6.55 6.47 -5.07
CA PHE A 354 -7.17 6.78 -6.36
C PHE A 354 -8.59 6.24 -6.43
N ILE A 355 -9.50 7.06 -6.92
CA ILE A 355 -10.91 6.72 -7.10
C ILE A 355 -11.31 6.79 -8.57
N ASN A 356 -12.24 5.93 -8.99
CA ASN A 356 -12.84 6.04 -10.32
C ASN A 356 -13.97 7.09 -10.36
N LYS A 357 -14.57 7.28 -11.53
CA LYS A 357 -15.69 8.24 -11.73
C LYS A 357 -16.99 7.88 -10.98
N HIS A 358 -17.09 6.67 -10.42
CA HIS A 358 -18.14 6.28 -9.48
C HIS A 358 -17.81 6.64 -8.02
N GLY A 359 -16.56 7.02 -7.72
CA GLY A 359 -16.08 7.28 -6.37
C GLY A 359 -15.60 6.04 -5.62
N TYR A 360 -15.50 4.89 -6.29
CA TYR A 360 -14.94 3.67 -5.70
C TYR A 360 -13.42 3.77 -5.67
N THR A 361 -12.84 3.35 -4.54
CA THR A 361 -11.39 3.23 -4.39
C THR A 361 -10.86 2.14 -5.33
N VAL A 362 -9.97 2.52 -6.24
CA VAL A 362 -9.25 1.61 -7.15
C VAL A 362 -7.85 1.31 -6.59
N VAL A 363 -7.17 2.34 -6.08
CA VAL A 363 -5.89 2.20 -5.37
C VAL A 363 -6.07 2.72 -3.95
N SER A 364 -5.65 1.92 -2.97
CA SER A 364 -5.84 2.20 -1.54
C SER A 364 -5.22 3.52 -1.08
N PHE A 365 -5.84 4.14 -0.07
CA PHE A 365 -5.34 5.35 0.58
C PHE A 365 -4.18 4.99 1.51
N GLN A 366 -2.96 4.90 0.97
CA GLN A 366 -1.77 4.47 1.73
C GLN A 366 -0.52 5.32 1.50
N TYR A 367 -0.51 6.15 0.44
CA TYR A 367 0.64 6.97 0.07
C TYR A 367 0.59 8.35 0.75
N GLU A 368 1.74 8.96 0.98
CA GLU A 368 1.83 10.35 1.48
C GLU A 368 1.59 11.33 0.34
N GLU A 369 2.16 11.06 -0.83
CA GLU A 369 2.00 11.87 -2.04
C GLU A 369 1.87 10.96 -3.27
N ALA A 370 1.26 11.47 -4.33
CA ALA A 370 1.18 10.80 -5.62
C ALA A 370 0.99 11.82 -6.74
N GLU A 371 1.29 11.39 -7.96
CA GLU A 371 0.96 12.10 -9.20
C GLU A 371 -0.20 11.44 -9.93
N SER A 372 -0.81 12.18 -10.87
CA SER A 372 -1.93 11.66 -11.66
C SER A 372 -1.50 10.49 -12.55
N PHE A 373 -2.45 9.59 -12.85
CA PHE A 373 -2.18 8.49 -13.78
C PHE A 373 -1.85 9.01 -15.18
N LYS A 374 -0.78 8.46 -15.76
CA LYS A 374 -0.30 8.73 -17.12
C LYS A 374 0.33 7.47 -17.71
N ASP A 375 -0.10 7.11 -18.90
CA ASP A 375 0.23 5.86 -19.59
C ASP A 375 0.01 4.60 -18.71
N GLY A 376 -0.99 4.61 -17.84
CA GLY A 376 -1.34 3.48 -16.96
C GLY A 376 -0.54 3.37 -15.67
N TYR A 377 0.34 4.32 -15.38
CA TYR A 377 1.14 4.36 -14.17
C TYR A 377 0.91 5.65 -13.39
N ALA A 378 1.05 5.59 -12.08
CA ALA A 378 1.11 6.75 -11.20
C ALA A 378 2.37 6.68 -10.34
N LEU A 379 3.10 7.78 -10.26
CA LEU A 379 4.20 7.94 -9.33
C LEU A 379 3.63 8.12 -7.93
N VAL A 380 4.18 7.39 -6.96
CA VAL A 380 3.72 7.39 -5.56
C VAL A 380 4.89 7.53 -4.60
N TYR A 381 4.63 8.13 -3.45
CA TYR A 381 5.59 8.37 -2.39
C TYR A 381 5.04 7.86 -1.05
N ASP A 382 5.81 7.06 -0.31
CA ASP A 382 5.40 6.51 0.99
C ASP A 382 5.81 7.36 2.20
N GLY A 383 6.44 8.51 1.97
CA GLY A 383 7.04 9.33 3.04
C GLY A 383 8.55 9.17 3.14
N THR A 384 9.17 8.26 2.38
CA THR A 384 10.63 8.09 2.32
C THR A 384 11.13 7.88 0.90
N HIS A 385 10.45 7.07 0.08
CA HIS A 385 10.90 6.75 -1.27
C HIS A 385 9.77 6.81 -2.30
N TYR A 386 10.16 7.03 -3.55
CA TYR A 386 9.30 7.03 -4.71
C TYR A 386 9.28 5.67 -5.42
N GLY A 387 8.14 5.35 -6.02
CA GLY A 387 7.94 4.18 -6.88
C GLY A 387 6.76 4.41 -7.84
N PHE A 388 6.39 3.37 -8.59
CA PHE A 388 5.22 3.41 -9.47
C PHE A 388 4.22 2.33 -9.14
N VAL A 389 2.94 2.70 -9.18
CA VAL A 389 1.81 1.77 -9.19
C VAL A 389 1.16 1.75 -10.56
N GLU A 390 0.65 0.58 -10.94
CA GLU A 390 -0.26 0.44 -12.07
C GLU A 390 -1.73 0.60 -11.60
N ARG A 391 -2.67 0.64 -12.55
CA ARG A 391 -4.10 0.86 -12.29
C ARG A 391 -4.78 -0.19 -11.40
N THR A 392 -4.19 -1.36 -11.24
CA THR A 392 -4.67 -2.41 -10.31
C THR A 392 -4.31 -2.09 -8.84
N GLY A 393 -3.48 -1.07 -8.61
CA GLY A 393 -2.86 -0.77 -7.32
C GLY A 393 -1.59 -1.57 -7.05
N ARG A 394 -1.18 -2.47 -7.95
CA ARG A 394 0.08 -3.20 -7.82
C ARG A 394 1.27 -2.24 -8.00
N VAL A 395 2.23 -2.36 -7.10
CA VAL A 395 3.53 -1.69 -7.23
C VAL A 395 4.33 -2.39 -8.32
N VAL A 396 4.57 -1.68 -9.44
CA VAL A 396 5.36 -2.19 -10.57
C VAL A 396 6.83 -1.80 -10.49
N ILE A 397 7.10 -0.67 -9.81
CA ILE A 397 8.44 -0.21 -9.50
C ILE A 397 8.46 0.03 -7.98
N PRO A 398 9.27 -0.75 -7.22
CA PRO A 398 9.33 -0.64 -5.77
C PRO A 398 9.61 0.79 -5.30
N LEU A 399 9.08 1.14 -4.13
CA LEU A 399 9.32 2.42 -3.48
C LEU A 399 10.70 2.38 -2.81
N GLU A 400 11.75 2.58 -3.62
CA GLU A 400 13.16 2.51 -3.18
C GLU A 400 14.05 3.62 -3.76
N TYR A 401 13.46 4.60 -4.45
CA TYR A 401 14.19 5.69 -5.10
C TYR A 401 14.04 7.00 -4.33
N ASP A 402 15.14 7.73 -4.16
CA ASP A 402 15.17 9.01 -3.46
C ASP A 402 14.45 10.10 -4.27
N GLN A 403 14.59 10.03 -5.60
CA GLN A 403 13.88 10.84 -6.59
C GLN A 403 13.53 9.96 -7.78
N LEU A 404 12.41 10.23 -8.43
CA LEU A 404 11.95 9.49 -9.60
C LEU A 404 11.15 10.41 -10.51
N ASN A 405 11.49 10.43 -11.79
CA ASN A 405 10.74 11.20 -12.79
C ASN A 405 9.66 10.34 -13.46
N GLU A 406 8.71 10.97 -14.14
CA GLU A 406 7.81 10.29 -15.05
C GLU A 406 8.57 9.61 -16.21
N PHE A 407 7.94 8.61 -16.83
CA PHE A 407 8.49 8.00 -18.04
C PHE A 407 8.47 8.98 -19.21
N SER A 408 9.61 9.12 -19.89
CA SER A 408 9.72 9.74 -21.21
C SER A 408 10.44 8.79 -22.16
N GLU A 409 9.87 8.59 -23.35
CA GLU A 409 10.42 7.69 -24.39
C GLU A 409 10.74 6.27 -23.89
N GLY A 410 10.02 5.80 -22.86
CA GLY A 410 10.13 4.45 -22.30
C GLY A 410 11.07 4.30 -21.10
N LEU A 411 11.79 5.34 -20.70
CA LEU A 411 12.69 5.34 -19.54
C LEU A 411 12.33 6.46 -18.55
N ALA A 412 12.65 6.28 -17.28
CA ALA A 412 12.52 7.30 -16.24
C ALA A 412 13.90 7.54 -15.60
N ALA A 413 14.24 8.82 -15.39
CA ALA A 413 15.37 9.17 -14.55
C ALA A 413 15.05 8.84 -13.09
N ALA A 414 15.96 8.17 -12.40
CA ALA A 414 15.79 7.76 -11.02
C ALA A 414 17.07 8.07 -10.24
N GLN A 415 16.92 8.45 -8.98
CA GLN A 415 18.02 8.65 -8.05
C GLN A 415 18.02 7.54 -7.00
N LYS A 416 19.19 6.94 -6.77
CA LYS A 416 19.42 5.95 -5.73
C LYS A 416 20.83 6.16 -5.17
N GLU A 417 20.96 6.27 -3.86
CA GLU A 417 22.25 6.48 -3.18
C GLU A 417 23.00 7.71 -3.73
N ASP A 418 22.29 8.84 -3.81
CA ASP A 418 22.79 10.14 -4.30
C ASP A 418 23.16 10.22 -5.80
N ALA A 419 23.10 9.12 -6.55
CA ALA A 419 23.42 9.11 -7.99
C ALA A 419 22.18 8.85 -8.87
N TYR A 420 22.17 9.47 -10.05
CA TYR A 420 21.13 9.33 -11.06
C TYR A 420 21.50 8.26 -12.10
N GLY A 421 20.48 7.50 -12.47
CA GLY A 421 20.48 6.51 -13.56
C GLY A 421 19.12 6.50 -14.26
N PHE A 422 18.88 5.50 -15.09
CA PHE A 422 17.61 5.37 -15.79
C PHE A 422 17.07 3.95 -15.71
N ILE A 423 15.78 3.85 -15.44
CA ILE A 423 15.04 2.59 -15.33
C ILE A 423 13.96 2.49 -16.42
N ASP A 424 13.66 1.27 -16.86
CA ASP A 424 12.53 1.00 -17.75
C ASP A 424 11.20 0.89 -16.99
N ARG A 425 10.09 0.69 -17.73
CA ARG A 425 8.74 0.51 -17.19
C ARG A 425 8.56 -0.71 -16.27
N LYS A 426 9.57 -1.58 -16.16
CA LYS A 426 9.61 -2.74 -15.26
C LYS A 426 10.56 -2.52 -14.08
N GLY A 427 11.09 -1.31 -13.92
CA GLY A 427 12.07 -0.98 -12.88
C GLY A 427 13.46 -1.54 -13.15
N LYS A 428 13.73 -2.09 -14.34
CA LYS A 428 15.06 -2.58 -14.67
C LYS A 428 15.96 -1.38 -14.94
N VAL A 429 17.10 -1.33 -14.25
CA VAL A 429 18.17 -0.36 -14.52
C VAL A 429 18.70 -0.60 -15.94
N VAL A 430 18.46 0.37 -16.82
CA VAL A 430 18.96 0.40 -18.21
C VAL A 430 20.28 1.17 -18.25
N ILE A 431 20.34 2.29 -17.53
CA ILE A 431 21.54 3.12 -17.41
C ILE A 431 21.91 3.18 -15.92
N PRO A 432 23.13 2.76 -15.53
CA PRO A 432 23.55 2.72 -14.13
C PRO A 432 23.46 4.07 -13.40
N PHE A 433 23.32 4.01 -12.07
CA PHE A 433 23.33 5.18 -11.18
C PHE A 433 24.76 5.72 -11.05
N VAL A 434 25.16 6.61 -11.96
CA VAL A 434 26.54 7.15 -12.04
C VAL A 434 26.59 8.66 -12.30
N PHE A 435 25.45 9.30 -12.55
CA PHE A 435 25.38 10.73 -12.88
C PHE A 435 25.02 11.55 -11.64
N ASP A 436 25.52 12.77 -11.55
CA ASP A 436 25.14 13.71 -10.49
C ASP A 436 23.70 14.20 -10.68
N GLN A 437 23.26 14.33 -11.93
CA GLN A 437 21.90 14.72 -12.32
C GLN A 437 21.52 14.06 -13.64
N ALA A 438 20.23 13.80 -13.81
CA ALA A 438 19.64 13.37 -15.08
C ALA A 438 18.33 14.14 -15.34
N GLY A 439 18.05 14.43 -16.61
CA GLY A 439 16.77 14.93 -17.07
C GLY A 439 16.02 13.90 -17.92
N ASP A 440 14.84 14.27 -18.37
CA ASP A 440 14.00 13.38 -19.18
C ASP A 440 14.57 13.19 -20.59
N PHE A 441 14.24 12.04 -21.20
CA PHE A 441 14.52 11.80 -22.61
C PHE A 441 13.67 12.70 -23.50
N SER A 442 14.29 13.23 -24.56
CA SER A 442 13.64 13.97 -25.64
C SER A 442 14.43 13.74 -26.93
N GLU A 443 13.74 13.29 -27.98
CA GLU A 443 14.31 12.97 -29.28
C GLU A 443 15.43 11.91 -29.22
N GLY A 444 15.29 10.93 -28.32
CA GLY A 444 16.22 9.82 -28.13
C GLY A 444 17.41 10.13 -27.22
N LEU A 445 17.52 11.32 -26.66
CA LEU A 445 18.61 11.75 -25.78
C LEU A 445 18.11 12.34 -24.47
N ALA A 446 18.84 12.08 -23.38
CA ALA A 446 18.62 12.70 -22.08
C ALA A 446 19.85 13.51 -21.66
N ARG A 447 19.61 14.70 -21.09
CA ARG A 447 20.67 15.51 -20.48
C ARG A 447 21.15 14.83 -19.21
N VAL A 448 22.45 14.64 -19.07
CA VAL A 448 23.09 14.11 -17.85
C VAL A 448 24.21 15.02 -17.38
N VAL A 449 24.49 15.00 -16.08
CA VAL A 449 25.59 15.76 -15.47
C VAL A 449 26.54 14.81 -14.76
N SER A 450 27.84 14.99 -14.97
CA SER A 450 28.90 14.31 -14.24
C SER A 450 30.05 15.28 -14.01
N ASP A 451 30.56 15.35 -12.78
CA ASP A 451 31.58 16.29 -12.32
C ASP A 451 31.22 17.75 -12.64
N GLY A 452 29.92 18.08 -12.53
CA GLY A 452 29.39 19.42 -12.83
C GLY A 452 29.44 19.80 -14.33
N LYS A 453 29.68 18.84 -15.23
CA LYS A 453 29.64 19.04 -16.69
C LYS A 453 28.46 18.33 -17.33
N THR A 454 27.84 18.98 -18.29
CA THR A 454 26.69 18.45 -19.04
C THR A 454 27.14 17.62 -20.23
N GLY A 455 26.48 16.47 -20.42
CA GLY A 455 26.53 15.61 -21.60
C GLY A 455 25.13 15.11 -21.96
N TYR A 456 25.07 14.25 -22.98
CA TYR A 456 23.83 13.63 -23.43
C TYR A 456 24.01 12.14 -23.66
N VAL A 457 23.12 11.36 -23.06
CA VAL A 457 23.09 9.90 -23.15
C VAL A 457 21.90 9.47 -24.00
N ASN A 458 22.07 8.43 -24.82
CA ASN A 458 20.94 7.83 -25.55
C ASN A 458 20.24 6.76 -24.70
N THR A 459 19.11 6.24 -25.21
CA THR A 459 18.29 5.23 -24.51
C THR A 459 18.99 3.89 -24.27
N SER A 460 20.15 3.65 -24.89
CA SER A 460 20.99 2.47 -24.64
C SER A 460 22.09 2.69 -23.60
N GLY A 461 22.24 3.92 -23.08
CA GLY A 461 23.28 4.28 -22.12
C GLY A 461 24.58 4.79 -22.73
N GLU A 462 24.65 4.96 -24.05
CA GLU A 462 25.82 5.53 -24.72
C GLU A 462 25.83 7.05 -24.59
N LEU A 463 26.93 7.62 -24.10
CA LEU A 463 27.18 9.06 -24.11
C LEU A 463 27.47 9.52 -25.54
N VAL A 464 26.42 9.91 -26.27
CA VAL A 464 26.53 10.47 -27.63
C VAL A 464 27.27 11.80 -27.61
N ILE A 465 27.03 12.62 -26.57
CA ILE A 465 27.78 13.85 -26.31
C ILE A 465 28.40 13.72 -24.92
N PRO A 466 29.74 13.65 -24.80
CA PRO A 466 30.40 13.48 -23.51
C PRO A 466 30.17 14.67 -22.56
N CYS A 467 30.25 14.41 -21.24
CA CYS A 467 30.09 15.42 -20.20
C CYS A 467 31.25 16.43 -20.18
N GLN A 468 31.20 17.42 -21.07
CA GLN A 468 32.24 18.45 -21.24
C GLN A 468 31.67 19.87 -21.28
N LEU A 469 30.36 19.99 -21.53
CA LEU A 469 29.67 21.26 -21.65
C LEU A 469 29.46 21.87 -20.26
N GLN A 470 29.43 23.21 -20.17
CA GLN A 470 29.07 23.89 -18.92
C GLN A 470 27.56 23.82 -18.66
N TRP A 471 26.75 23.75 -19.72
CA TRP A 471 25.29 23.68 -19.64
C TRP A 471 24.70 23.23 -20.99
N GLY A 472 23.51 22.67 -20.99
CA GLY A 472 22.74 22.39 -22.20
C GLY A 472 21.26 22.16 -21.90
N GLU A 473 20.39 22.45 -22.87
CA GLU A 473 18.95 22.17 -22.78
C GLU A 473 18.60 20.80 -23.37
N PRO A 474 17.41 20.23 -23.07
CA PRO A 474 16.91 19.06 -23.78
C PRO A 474 16.79 19.33 -25.30
N PHE A 475 17.02 18.30 -26.11
CA PHE A 475 16.84 18.42 -27.56
C PHE A 475 15.37 18.66 -27.89
N HIS A 476 15.12 19.64 -28.76
CA HIS A 476 13.80 19.91 -29.31
C HIS A 476 13.95 20.36 -30.77
N ASP A 477 13.10 19.86 -31.65
CA ASP A 477 13.23 20.06 -33.09
C ASP A 477 14.67 19.79 -33.57
N GLY A 478 15.27 18.67 -33.18
CA GLY A 478 16.60 18.23 -33.63
C GLY A 478 17.76 19.18 -33.31
N LEU A 479 17.61 20.08 -32.33
CA LEU A 479 18.65 21.01 -31.89
C LEU A 479 18.64 21.17 -30.37
N ALA A 480 19.80 21.44 -29.80
CA ALA A 480 19.93 21.91 -28.43
C ALA A 480 20.90 23.09 -28.38
N ARG A 481 20.54 24.13 -27.64
CA ARG A 481 21.48 25.17 -27.22
C ARG A 481 22.32 24.65 -26.08
N VAL A 482 23.61 24.94 -26.17
CA VAL A 482 24.62 24.48 -25.24
C VAL A 482 25.56 25.61 -24.92
N ARG A 483 26.14 25.56 -23.73
CA ARG A 483 27.18 26.50 -23.29
C ARG A 483 28.50 25.80 -23.10
N SER A 484 29.54 26.35 -23.70
CA SER A 484 30.92 25.85 -23.61
C SER A 484 31.89 27.02 -23.65
N MET A 485 32.92 26.99 -22.80
CA MET A 485 33.89 28.10 -22.67
C MET A 485 33.21 29.46 -22.49
N ASP A 486 32.16 29.50 -21.67
CA ASP A 486 31.33 30.67 -21.35
C ASP A 486 30.47 31.24 -22.50
N GLU A 487 30.56 30.66 -23.71
CA GLU A 487 29.81 31.05 -24.91
C GLU A 487 28.74 30.03 -25.30
N PHE A 488 27.71 30.49 -26.03
CA PHE A 488 26.59 29.68 -26.50
C PHE A 488 26.79 29.22 -27.95
N GLY A 489 26.47 27.95 -28.17
CA GLY A 489 26.39 27.34 -29.50
C GLY A 489 25.11 26.50 -29.63
N VAL A 490 24.99 25.84 -30.78
CA VAL A 490 23.89 24.93 -31.10
C VAL A 490 24.47 23.65 -31.70
N MET A 491 23.99 22.51 -31.24
CA MET A 491 24.35 21.21 -31.79
C MET A 491 23.12 20.40 -32.17
N ASP A 492 23.34 19.41 -33.04
CA ASP A 492 22.34 18.38 -33.36
C ASP A 492 22.47 17.17 -32.43
N PRO A 493 21.48 16.24 -32.44
CA PRO A 493 21.52 15.03 -31.61
C PRO A 493 22.72 14.12 -31.87
N ALA A 494 23.39 14.22 -33.01
CA ALA A 494 24.61 13.45 -33.28
C ALA A 494 25.87 14.13 -32.70
N GLY A 495 25.72 15.24 -31.98
CA GLY A 495 26.82 16.00 -31.38
C GLY A 495 27.55 16.91 -32.36
N HIS A 496 27.05 17.09 -33.59
CA HIS A 496 27.67 18.00 -34.54
C HIS A 496 27.27 19.44 -34.25
N TRP A 497 28.25 20.32 -34.18
CA TRP A 497 28.02 21.76 -34.12
C TRP A 497 27.27 22.24 -35.36
N ARG A 498 26.06 22.73 -35.15
CA ARG A 498 25.31 23.53 -36.14
C ARG A 498 25.69 24.99 -36.02
N LEU A 499 26.01 25.45 -34.81
CA LEU A 499 26.58 26.75 -34.51
C LEU A 499 27.65 26.57 -33.44
N ARG A 500 28.91 26.94 -33.73
CA ARG A 500 29.99 26.85 -32.74
C ARG A 500 29.73 27.80 -31.55
N PRO A 501 30.23 27.47 -30.35
CA PRO A 501 30.12 28.36 -29.20
C PRO A 501 31.07 29.55 -29.40
N GLU A 502 30.51 30.63 -29.96
CA GLU A 502 31.21 31.90 -30.29
C GLU A 502 30.30 33.11 -30.01
N TYR A 503 29.16 32.87 -29.34
CA TYR A 503 28.09 33.85 -29.14
C TYR A 503 27.80 34.05 -27.65
N ASP A 504 27.61 35.30 -27.25
CA ASP A 504 27.18 35.66 -25.90
C ASP A 504 25.77 35.12 -25.59
N LEU A 505 24.94 34.96 -26.62
CA LEU A 505 23.56 34.49 -26.52
C LEU A 505 23.09 33.85 -27.83
N VAL A 506 22.34 32.74 -27.71
CA VAL A 506 21.53 32.16 -28.79
C VAL A 506 20.08 32.05 -28.34
N GLY A 507 19.16 32.68 -29.06
CA GLY A 507 17.72 32.58 -28.78
C GLY A 507 17.06 31.32 -29.36
N ASN A 508 15.78 31.13 -29.06
CA ASN A 508 15.00 30.02 -29.63
C ASN A 508 14.88 30.15 -31.15
N PHE A 509 14.81 29.02 -31.85
CA PHE A 509 14.48 29.01 -33.28
C PHE A 509 12.99 29.25 -33.50
N SER A 510 12.68 30.19 -34.39
CA SER A 510 11.32 30.45 -34.90
C SER A 510 11.40 30.85 -36.37
N ASN A 511 10.50 30.33 -37.21
CA ASN A 511 10.53 30.55 -38.67
C ASN A 511 11.91 30.25 -39.30
N ASN A 512 12.59 29.21 -38.82
CA ASN A 512 13.95 28.84 -39.24
C ASN A 512 14.98 29.97 -39.00
N ARG A 513 14.82 30.75 -37.92
CA ARG A 513 15.75 31.80 -37.48
C ARG A 513 15.92 31.75 -35.96
N ALA A 514 17.17 31.84 -35.50
CA ALA A 514 17.49 32.16 -34.12
C ALA A 514 18.24 33.49 -34.09
N LEU A 515 17.94 34.33 -33.09
CA LEU A 515 18.77 35.49 -32.82
C LEU A 515 20.10 35.03 -32.21
N VAL A 516 21.17 35.75 -32.54
CA VAL A 516 22.49 35.54 -31.94
C VAL A 516 23.05 36.88 -31.50
N VAL A 517 23.77 36.90 -30.38
CA VAL A 517 24.50 38.07 -29.91
C VAL A 517 25.99 37.74 -29.87
N GLN A 518 26.82 38.59 -30.46
CA GLN A 518 28.27 38.47 -30.43
C GLN A 518 28.87 39.85 -30.18
N GLU A 519 29.67 39.98 -29.12
CA GLU A 519 30.32 41.23 -28.72
C GLU A 519 29.32 42.40 -28.62
N GLY A 520 28.13 42.13 -28.05
CA GLY A 520 27.05 43.12 -27.90
C GLY A 520 26.32 43.49 -29.19
N HIS A 521 26.51 42.76 -30.29
CA HIS A 521 25.80 42.97 -31.55
C HIS A 521 24.86 41.79 -31.85
N LEU A 522 23.64 42.11 -32.29
CA LEU A 522 22.58 41.23 -32.72
C LEU A 522 22.69 40.89 -34.22
N GLY A 523 22.53 39.61 -34.52
CA GLY A 523 22.26 39.07 -35.85
C GLY A 523 21.29 37.89 -35.80
N TYR A 524 21.13 37.20 -36.93
CA TYR A 524 20.26 36.02 -37.00
C TYR A 524 20.88 34.93 -37.86
N VAL A 525 20.79 33.70 -37.36
CA VAL A 525 21.23 32.49 -38.05
C VAL A 525 20.04 31.60 -38.38
N ASN A 526 20.17 30.74 -39.39
CA ASN A 526 19.20 29.66 -39.62
C ASN A 526 19.57 28.38 -38.87
N ARG A 527 18.74 27.33 -38.97
CA ARG A 527 18.98 26.03 -38.29
C ARG A 527 20.24 25.29 -38.74
N LYS A 528 20.86 25.69 -39.86
CA LYS A 528 22.16 25.17 -40.31
C LYS A 528 23.35 25.98 -39.77
N GLY A 529 23.08 27.04 -38.99
CA GLY A 529 24.09 27.98 -38.50
C GLY A 529 24.52 29.05 -39.51
N GLU A 530 23.88 29.12 -40.67
CA GLU A 530 24.22 30.13 -41.68
C GLU A 530 23.70 31.50 -41.22
N VAL A 531 24.56 32.52 -41.25
CA VAL A 531 24.17 33.90 -40.93
C VAL A 531 23.23 34.43 -42.02
N MET A 532 21.97 34.63 -41.63
CA MET A 532 20.92 35.13 -42.53
C MET A 532 20.81 36.65 -42.48
N ILE A 533 21.04 37.23 -41.31
CA ILE A 533 21.10 38.67 -41.08
C ILE A 533 22.39 38.94 -40.31
N PRO A 534 23.29 39.78 -40.85
CA PRO A 534 24.59 40.06 -40.24
C PRO A 534 24.51 40.52 -38.78
N VAL A 535 25.51 40.14 -37.99
CA VAL A 535 25.64 40.46 -36.57
C VAL A 535 26.19 41.89 -36.42
N THR A 536 25.35 42.89 -36.69
CA THR A 536 25.78 44.31 -36.75
C THR A 536 24.87 45.26 -36.00
N ALA A 537 23.67 44.84 -35.59
CA ALA A 537 22.75 45.72 -34.88
C ALA A 537 23.11 45.76 -33.40
N GLU A 538 23.10 46.90 -32.72
CA GLU A 538 23.37 46.94 -31.27
C GLU A 538 22.33 46.10 -30.49
N ALA A 539 22.81 45.24 -29.60
CA ALA A 539 21.99 44.43 -28.70
C ALA A 539 21.98 45.07 -27.30
N ASP A 540 20.79 45.19 -26.72
CA ASP A 540 20.65 45.49 -25.29
C ASP A 540 20.54 44.21 -24.46
N VAL A 541 20.61 44.33 -23.14
CA VAL A 541 20.58 43.19 -22.20
C VAL A 541 19.31 42.33 -22.37
N ASP A 542 18.21 42.95 -22.82
CA ASP A 542 16.90 42.30 -22.97
C ASP A 542 16.59 41.85 -24.41
N VAL A 543 17.58 41.84 -25.31
CA VAL A 543 17.40 41.55 -26.75
C VAL A 543 16.66 40.24 -27.01
N ALA A 544 16.88 39.22 -26.16
CA ALA A 544 16.23 37.92 -26.24
C ALA A 544 14.69 38.02 -26.21
N ASN A 545 14.15 39.01 -25.49
CA ASN A 545 12.72 39.13 -25.20
C ASN A 545 11.93 39.77 -26.35
N TRP A 546 12.59 40.54 -27.22
CA TRP A 546 11.91 41.32 -28.26
C TRP A 546 12.37 41.05 -29.69
N ALA A 547 13.59 40.53 -29.90
CA ALA A 547 14.15 40.32 -31.23
C ALA A 547 13.71 39.00 -31.90
N GLY A 548 13.00 38.12 -31.20
CA GLY A 548 12.50 36.86 -31.78
C GLY A 548 11.57 37.07 -32.99
N PHE A 549 11.67 36.18 -33.99
CA PHE A 549 10.74 36.18 -35.12
C PHE A 549 9.37 35.64 -34.71
N GLN A 550 8.30 36.35 -35.08
CA GLN A 550 6.91 35.93 -34.94
C GLN A 550 6.17 36.19 -36.25
N HIS A 551 5.51 35.16 -36.80
CA HIS A 551 4.78 35.25 -38.08
C HIS A 551 5.62 35.91 -39.21
N GLY A 552 6.89 35.53 -39.31
CA GLY A 552 7.82 36.02 -40.35
C GLY A 552 8.33 37.46 -40.16
N LYS A 553 8.12 38.09 -39.00
CA LYS A 553 8.66 39.43 -38.68
C LYS A 553 9.34 39.44 -37.31
N ALA A 554 10.38 40.24 -37.16
CA ALA A 554 11.05 40.48 -35.89
C ALA A 554 11.02 41.98 -35.58
N LYS A 555 10.93 42.35 -34.29
CA LYS A 555 11.09 43.76 -33.90
C LYS A 555 12.54 44.19 -34.13
N SER A 556 12.73 45.46 -34.44
CA SER A 556 14.06 46.06 -34.60
C SER A 556 14.09 47.44 -33.98
N LYS A 557 15.25 47.85 -33.47
CA LYS A 557 15.44 49.11 -32.75
C LYS A 557 16.58 49.91 -33.38
N LYS A 558 16.47 51.24 -33.37
CA LYS A 558 17.57 52.17 -33.69
C LYS A 558 17.41 53.42 -32.83
N GLY A 559 18.35 53.65 -31.92
CA GLY A 559 18.16 54.65 -30.87
C GLY A 559 16.90 54.34 -30.03
N LYS A 560 15.97 55.28 -29.94
CA LYS A 560 14.68 55.10 -29.22
C LYS A 560 13.53 54.60 -30.11
N GLY A 561 13.76 54.47 -31.42
CA GLY A 561 12.71 54.13 -32.38
C GLY A 561 12.59 52.63 -32.61
N TRP A 562 11.38 52.11 -32.47
CA TRP A 562 10.99 50.74 -32.76
C TRP A 562 10.41 50.61 -34.16
N GLY A 563 10.78 49.52 -34.83
CA GLY A 563 10.29 49.10 -36.14
C GLY A 563 10.26 47.58 -36.23
N MET A 564 10.10 47.03 -37.42
CA MET A 564 10.14 45.59 -37.68
C MET A 564 10.87 45.29 -38.97
N ILE A 565 11.51 44.12 -38.99
CA ILE A 565 12.16 43.55 -40.17
C ILE A 565 11.46 42.26 -40.59
N ASP A 566 11.55 41.92 -41.87
CA ASP A 566 11.17 40.60 -42.38
C ASP A 566 12.30 39.56 -42.23
N THR A 567 12.05 38.33 -42.67
CA THR A 567 13.01 37.21 -42.61
C THR A 567 14.28 37.39 -43.45
N ALA A 568 14.33 38.40 -44.32
CA ALA A 568 15.49 38.80 -45.09
C ALA A 568 16.21 40.02 -44.48
N GLY A 569 15.76 40.50 -43.31
CA GLY A 569 16.32 41.66 -42.63
C GLY A 569 15.86 43.01 -43.20
N ARG A 570 14.92 43.02 -44.15
CA ARG A 570 14.39 44.26 -44.74
C ARG A 570 13.44 44.93 -43.76
N VAL A 571 13.57 46.24 -43.59
CA VAL A 571 12.67 47.02 -42.73
C VAL A 571 11.27 47.07 -43.35
N VAL A 572 10.29 46.46 -42.69
CA VAL A 572 8.87 46.42 -43.10
C VAL A 572 7.99 47.34 -42.27
N VAL A 573 8.42 47.71 -41.06
CA VAL A 573 7.86 48.80 -40.26
C VAL A 573 9.00 49.76 -39.93
N PRO A 574 8.94 51.04 -40.36
CA PRO A 574 9.97 52.04 -40.06
C PRO A 574 10.23 52.17 -38.56
N ARG A 575 11.46 52.52 -38.18
CA ARG A 575 11.89 52.65 -36.78
C ARG A 575 11.50 54.00 -36.17
N ASP A 576 10.23 54.38 -36.33
CA ASP A 576 9.70 55.71 -36.00
C ASP A 576 8.67 55.67 -34.86
N TYR A 577 8.50 54.51 -34.22
CA TYR A 577 7.52 54.27 -33.16
C TYR A 577 8.19 54.21 -31.79
N GLU A 578 7.47 54.63 -30.76
CA GLU A 578 7.96 54.57 -29.37
C GLU A 578 7.90 53.16 -28.80
N ASP A 579 7.01 52.32 -29.35
CA ASP A 579 6.84 50.90 -29.03
C ASP A 579 5.93 50.24 -30.08
N LEU A 580 5.97 48.91 -30.18
CA LEU A 580 5.18 48.09 -31.10
C LEU A 580 4.78 46.79 -30.40
N GLY A 581 3.59 46.26 -30.69
CA GLY A 581 3.27 44.86 -30.41
C GLY A 581 3.58 43.97 -31.62
N TYR A 582 2.70 43.01 -31.88
CA TYR A 582 2.82 42.09 -33.02
C TYR A 582 1.55 42.09 -33.85
N TYR A 583 1.67 41.74 -35.13
CA TYR A 583 0.51 41.60 -36.00
C TYR A 583 -0.38 40.43 -35.55
N GLN A 584 -1.66 40.72 -35.34
CA GLN A 584 -2.73 39.77 -35.04
C GLN A 584 -3.99 40.27 -35.75
N CYS A 585 -4.76 39.37 -36.39
CA CYS A 585 -5.93 39.72 -37.20
C CYS A 585 -5.68 40.87 -38.22
N GLY A 586 -4.46 40.97 -38.75
CA GLY A 586 -4.06 41.99 -39.71
C GLY A 586 -3.79 43.40 -39.13
N LEU A 587 -3.86 43.56 -37.80
CA LEU A 587 -3.61 44.82 -37.10
C LEU A 587 -2.34 44.73 -36.23
N LEU A 588 -1.58 45.82 -36.20
CA LEU A 588 -0.38 46.00 -35.39
C LEU A 588 -0.63 47.13 -34.38
N PRO A 589 -0.64 46.84 -33.06
CA PRO A 589 -0.63 47.90 -32.06
C PRO A 589 0.72 48.61 -32.10
N ALA A 590 0.68 49.94 -32.14
CA ALA A 590 1.86 50.79 -32.23
C ALA A 590 1.70 52.02 -31.35
N LYS A 591 2.79 52.44 -30.70
CA LYS A 591 2.84 53.64 -29.87
C LYS A 591 3.52 54.80 -30.60
N LYS A 592 2.85 55.94 -30.64
CA LYS A 592 3.38 57.18 -31.23
C LYS A 592 2.83 58.39 -30.48
N ARG A 593 3.69 59.34 -30.14
CA ARG A 593 3.34 60.55 -29.37
C ARG A 593 2.72 60.20 -28.01
N GLY A 594 3.30 59.22 -27.31
CA GLY A 594 2.88 58.80 -25.97
C GLY A 594 1.63 57.91 -25.92
N LYS A 595 0.90 57.71 -27.03
CA LYS A 595 -0.35 56.93 -27.07
C LYS A 595 -0.28 55.76 -28.04
N TRP A 596 -1.02 54.71 -27.75
CA TRP A 596 -1.18 53.53 -28.59
C TRP A 596 -2.40 53.65 -29.51
N GLY A 597 -2.23 53.14 -30.73
CA GLY A 597 -3.27 52.93 -31.74
C GLY A 597 -2.96 51.67 -32.56
N TYR A 598 -3.73 51.41 -33.61
CA TYR A 598 -3.56 50.20 -34.44
C TYR A 598 -3.37 50.54 -35.91
N LEU A 599 -2.43 49.83 -36.54
CA LEU A 599 -2.06 49.98 -37.94
C LEU A 599 -2.41 48.72 -38.72
N ASN A 600 -2.81 48.83 -39.98
CA ASN A 600 -2.89 47.67 -40.87
C ASN A 600 -1.51 47.32 -41.50
N HIS A 601 -1.47 46.29 -42.35
CA HIS A 601 -0.25 45.90 -43.09
C HIS A 601 0.32 46.98 -44.04
N LYS A 602 -0.50 47.95 -44.45
CA LYS A 602 -0.09 49.11 -45.26
C LYS A 602 0.31 50.30 -44.38
N LEU A 603 0.47 50.09 -43.07
CA LEU A 603 0.79 51.11 -42.06
C LEU A 603 -0.23 52.26 -41.98
N ARG A 604 -1.47 52.03 -42.44
CA ARG A 604 -2.57 52.98 -42.25
C ARG A 604 -3.14 52.84 -40.84
N VAL A 605 -3.39 53.97 -40.20
CA VAL A 605 -4.03 54.03 -38.87
C VAL A 605 -5.48 53.58 -39.00
N MET A 606 -5.82 52.44 -38.41
CA MET A 606 -7.17 51.90 -38.35
C MET A 606 -7.88 52.34 -37.07
N VAL A 607 -7.14 52.35 -35.96
CA VAL A 607 -7.62 52.85 -34.67
C VAL A 607 -6.68 53.98 -34.21
N PRO A 608 -7.18 55.19 -33.91
CA PRO A 608 -6.36 56.34 -33.54
C PRO A 608 -5.45 56.11 -32.32
N TYR A 609 -4.34 56.87 -32.25
CA TYR A 609 -3.43 56.86 -31.10
C TYR A 609 -4.06 57.57 -29.89
N GLN A 610 -4.82 56.83 -29.09
CA GLN A 610 -5.57 57.40 -27.97
C GLN A 610 -5.46 56.63 -26.65
N TYR A 611 -4.91 55.41 -26.68
CA TYR A 611 -4.83 54.53 -25.52
C TYR A 611 -3.48 54.66 -24.80
N ASP A 612 -3.46 54.42 -23.50
CA ASP A 612 -2.25 54.34 -22.69
C ASP A 612 -1.51 53.01 -22.90
N ARG A 613 -2.24 51.93 -23.16
CA ARG A 613 -1.73 50.64 -23.65
C ARG A 613 -2.70 49.98 -24.64
N ALA A 614 -2.17 49.18 -25.55
CA ALA A 614 -2.93 48.41 -26.52
C ALA A 614 -2.28 47.05 -26.72
N TYR A 615 -3.06 45.97 -26.71
CA TYR A 615 -2.59 44.60 -26.84
C TYR A 615 -2.98 44.03 -28.20
N SER A 616 -2.36 42.93 -28.61
CA SER A 616 -2.70 42.26 -29.86
C SER A 616 -4.12 41.68 -29.82
N PHE A 617 -4.79 41.61 -30.98
CA PHE A 617 -6.13 41.02 -31.09
C PHE A 617 -6.12 39.51 -30.78
N ALA A 618 -7.20 39.03 -30.17
CA ALA A 618 -7.51 37.62 -29.96
C ALA A 618 -9.05 37.44 -30.02
N GLU A 619 -9.55 36.38 -30.66
CA GLU A 619 -10.99 36.14 -30.84
C GLU A 619 -11.78 37.37 -31.35
N GLY A 620 -11.17 38.20 -32.20
CA GLY A 620 -11.80 39.39 -32.77
C GLY A 620 -11.82 40.64 -31.86
N MET A 621 -11.30 40.56 -30.64
CA MET A 621 -11.23 41.69 -29.69
C MET A 621 -9.79 42.00 -29.29
N ALA A 622 -9.52 43.24 -28.88
CA ALA A 622 -8.23 43.63 -28.31
C ALA A 622 -8.40 44.37 -26.99
N ARG A 623 -7.64 43.94 -25.98
CA ARG A 623 -7.54 44.65 -24.70
C ARG A 623 -6.88 46.01 -24.95
N VAL A 624 -7.42 47.05 -24.35
CA VAL A 624 -6.88 48.41 -24.37
C VAL A 624 -6.96 49.03 -22.99
N GLU A 625 -6.06 49.96 -22.70
CA GLU A 625 -6.01 50.69 -21.43
C GLU A 625 -6.10 52.20 -21.70
N LYS A 626 -6.92 52.91 -20.93
CA LYS A 626 -7.08 54.36 -21.00
C LYS A 626 -7.32 54.91 -19.60
N LYS A 627 -6.48 55.85 -19.17
CA LYS A 627 -6.50 56.49 -17.85
C LYS A 627 -6.47 55.48 -16.69
N GLY A 628 -5.67 54.41 -16.83
CA GLY A 628 -5.55 53.35 -15.83
C GLY A 628 -6.72 52.35 -15.81
N MET A 629 -7.71 52.53 -16.68
CA MET A 629 -8.83 51.59 -16.82
C MET A 629 -8.65 50.74 -18.08
N VAL A 630 -9.14 49.51 -18.05
CA VAL A 630 -9.09 48.54 -19.15
C VAL A 630 -10.47 48.25 -19.72
N GLY A 631 -10.49 47.92 -21.01
CA GLY A 631 -11.66 47.47 -21.76
C GLY A 631 -11.24 46.73 -23.04
N PHE A 632 -12.19 46.40 -23.89
CA PHE A 632 -11.94 45.67 -25.13
C PHE A 632 -12.60 46.37 -26.31
N ILE A 633 -11.88 46.41 -27.43
CA ILE A 633 -12.34 46.99 -28.68
C ILE A 633 -12.36 45.95 -29.81
N ASP A 634 -13.18 46.21 -30.82
CA ASP A 634 -13.12 45.49 -32.08
C ASP A 634 -12.04 46.07 -33.03
N SER A 635 -11.91 45.44 -34.21
CA SER A 635 -10.93 45.84 -35.24
C SER A 635 -11.14 47.25 -35.83
N LEU A 636 -12.31 47.85 -35.61
CA LEU A 636 -12.65 49.22 -36.00
C LEU A 636 -12.43 50.23 -34.85
N GLY A 637 -12.06 49.76 -33.67
CA GLY A 637 -11.87 50.59 -32.47
C GLY A 637 -13.15 50.88 -31.70
N ARG A 638 -14.25 50.18 -31.99
CA ARG A 638 -15.50 50.28 -31.22
C ARG A 638 -15.35 49.50 -29.92
N GLU A 639 -15.73 50.09 -28.79
CA GLU A 639 -15.69 49.43 -27.48
C GLU A 639 -16.76 48.33 -27.43
N ILE A 640 -16.32 47.08 -27.29
CA ILE A 640 -17.19 45.92 -27.01
C ILE A 640 -17.40 45.80 -25.50
N ILE A 641 -16.30 45.96 -24.74
CA ILE A 641 -16.32 46.08 -23.29
C ILE A 641 -15.81 47.48 -22.96
N PRO A 642 -16.61 48.33 -22.29
CA PRO A 642 -16.23 49.71 -22.00
C PRO A 642 -14.90 49.80 -21.23
N VAL A 643 -14.13 50.86 -21.48
CA VAL A 643 -12.83 51.08 -20.83
C VAL A 643 -13.02 51.68 -19.43
N GLU A 644 -13.54 50.88 -18.50
CA GLU A 644 -13.93 51.31 -17.15
C GLU A 644 -13.62 50.30 -16.03
N PHE A 645 -12.84 49.26 -16.32
CA PHE A 645 -12.44 48.23 -15.36
C PHE A 645 -11.00 48.43 -14.89
N GLU A 646 -10.65 47.98 -13.70
CA GLU A 646 -9.28 48.08 -13.18
C GLU A 646 -8.42 46.93 -13.72
N GLU A 647 -8.99 45.74 -13.88
CA GLU A 647 -8.32 44.58 -14.47
C GLU A 647 -9.23 43.79 -15.42
N ALA A 648 -8.61 43.04 -16.33
CA ALA A 648 -9.31 42.09 -17.19
C ALA A 648 -8.40 40.90 -17.55
N GLY A 649 -8.99 39.71 -17.58
CA GLY A 649 -8.35 38.44 -17.93
C GLY A 649 -8.24 38.20 -19.43
N LEU A 650 -7.85 36.97 -19.79
CA LEU A 650 -7.82 36.50 -21.17
C LEU A 650 -9.24 36.26 -21.69
N ILE A 651 -9.39 36.38 -23.01
CA ILE A 651 -10.62 36.00 -23.72
C ILE A 651 -10.55 34.49 -23.98
N ARG A 652 -11.65 33.79 -23.69
CA ARG A 652 -11.85 32.38 -24.08
C ARG A 652 -13.30 32.16 -24.47
N ASN A 653 -13.54 31.73 -25.71
CA ASN A 653 -14.88 31.52 -26.27
C ASN A 653 -15.79 32.76 -26.10
N GLY A 654 -15.24 33.96 -26.26
CA GLY A 654 -15.98 35.22 -26.10
C GLY A 654 -16.31 35.63 -24.65
N CYS A 655 -16.05 34.82 -23.61
CA CYS A 655 -16.12 35.28 -22.22
C CYS A 655 -14.81 35.99 -21.82
N VAL A 656 -14.98 37.08 -21.08
CA VAL A 656 -13.90 37.87 -20.50
C VAL A 656 -14.21 38.11 -19.03
N PHE A 657 -13.24 37.82 -18.16
CA PHE A 657 -13.32 38.19 -16.76
C PHE A 657 -12.82 39.62 -16.57
N VAL A 658 -13.61 40.47 -15.93
CA VAL A 658 -13.29 41.87 -15.64
C VAL A 658 -13.36 42.12 -14.13
N SER A 659 -12.58 43.07 -13.64
CA SER A 659 -12.50 43.40 -12.21
C SER A 659 -12.53 44.90 -11.96
N ARG A 660 -13.20 45.30 -10.87
CA ARG A 660 -13.22 46.68 -10.36
C ARG A 660 -13.50 46.66 -8.85
N GLY A 661 -12.76 47.43 -8.06
CA GLY A 661 -12.89 47.45 -6.61
C GLY A 661 -12.57 46.10 -5.95
N GLY A 662 -11.66 45.32 -6.55
CA GLY A 662 -11.28 43.98 -6.08
C GLY A 662 -12.37 42.92 -6.24
N LYS A 663 -13.40 43.17 -7.05
CA LYS A 663 -14.47 42.22 -7.38
C LYS A 663 -14.45 41.86 -8.85
N TRP A 664 -14.63 40.59 -9.14
CA TRP A 664 -14.65 40.01 -10.49
C TRP A 664 -16.07 39.76 -11.00
N GLY A 665 -16.24 39.85 -12.32
CA GLY A 665 -17.43 39.45 -13.09
C GLY A 665 -17.03 38.88 -14.46
N CYS A 666 -17.93 38.16 -15.15
CA CYS A 666 -17.74 37.72 -16.54
C CYS A 666 -18.68 38.51 -17.45
N MET A 667 -18.14 38.95 -18.58
CA MET A 667 -18.89 39.50 -19.69
C MET A 667 -18.74 38.58 -20.91
N VAL A 668 -19.82 38.37 -21.65
CA VAL A 668 -19.85 37.62 -22.91
C VAL A 668 -20.35 38.58 -23.99
N GLU A 669 -19.53 38.81 -25.01
CA GLU A 669 -19.84 39.73 -26.13
C GLU A 669 -20.28 41.15 -25.68
N GLY A 670 -19.77 41.62 -24.53
CA GLY A 670 -20.11 42.95 -23.99
C GLY A 670 -21.35 42.98 -23.08
N ALA A 671 -22.06 41.87 -22.89
CA ALA A 671 -23.15 41.74 -21.93
C ALA A 671 -22.67 41.06 -20.62
N TRP A 672 -23.29 41.40 -19.49
CA TRP A 672 -22.97 40.76 -18.21
C TRP A 672 -23.53 39.34 -18.14
N ALA A 673 -22.64 38.35 -18.00
CA ALA A 673 -23.02 36.99 -17.63
C ALA A 673 -23.01 36.81 -16.10
N LEU A 674 -22.02 37.43 -15.44
CA LEU A 674 -21.89 37.46 -13.99
C LEU A 674 -21.47 38.86 -13.53
N PRO A 675 -22.19 39.51 -12.59
CA PRO A 675 -21.86 40.86 -12.14
C PRO A 675 -20.56 40.94 -11.32
N LEU A 676 -20.02 42.15 -11.15
CA LEU A 676 -18.81 42.45 -10.36
C LEU A 676 -19.03 42.23 -8.85
N GLN A 677 -19.08 40.98 -8.39
CA GLN A 677 -19.27 40.66 -6.97
C GLN A 677 -18.43 39.49 -6.46
N TYR A 678 -17.68 38.83 -7.33
CA TYR A 678 -16.98 37.58 -7.01
C TYR A 678 -15.53 37.85 -6.60
N SER A 679 -14.95 36.97 -5.79
CA SER A 679 -13.54 37.08 -5.39
C SER A 679 -12.59 36.44 -6.40
N LYS A 680 -13.06 35.44 -7.17
CA LYS A 680 -12.28 34.77 -8.21
C LYS A 680 -13.19 34.15 -9.27
N LEU A 681 -12.72 34.13 -10.51
CA LEU A 681 -13.30 33.40 -11.63
C LEU A 681 -12.21 32.58 -12.32
N GLU A 682 -12.50 31.33 -12.67
CA GLU A 682 -11.56 30.43 -13.34
C GLU A 682 -12.28 29.69 -14.47
N PHE A 683 -11.64 29.57 -15.63
CA PHE A 683 -12.14 28.69 -16.68
C PHE A 683 -11.93 27.23 -16.29
N THR A 684 -12.87 26.35 -16.66
CA THR A 684 -12.71 24.90 -16.48
C THR A 684 -12.24 24.23 -17.77
N SER A 685 -12.17 22.90 -17.77
CA SER A 685 -11.99 22.10 -18.99
C SER A 685 -13.18 22.22 -19.94
N SER A 686 -14.38 22.52 -19.43
CA SER A 686 -15.55 22.83 -20.26
C SER A 686 -15.37 24.13 -21.03
N ALA A 687 -15.94 24.17 -22.24
CA ALA A 687 -16.00 25.37 -23.06
C ALA A 687 -16.95 26.45 -22.50
N THR A 688 -17.95 26.04 -21.69
CA THR A 688 -19.06 26.91 -21.24
C THR A 688 -19.15 27.05 -19.73
N ILE A 689 -18.58 26.12 -18.96
CA ILE A 689 -18.69 26.15 -17.50
C ILE A 689 -17.45 26.82 -16.90
N ILE A 690 -17.68 27.80 -16.04
CA ILE A 690 -16.65 28.50 -15.26
C ILE A 690 -16.83 28.21 -13.77
N ARG A 691 -15.71 28.17 -13.05
CA ARG A 691 -15.70 28.10 -11.59
C ARG A 691 -15.73 29.52 -11.03
N VAL A 692 -16.62 29.73 -10.07
CA VAL A 692 -16.88 31.02 -9.44
C VAL A 692 -16.64 30.92 -7.96
N GLN A 693 -15.89 31.86 -7.38
CA GLN A 693 -15.64 31.93 -5.95
C GLN A 693 -16.15 33.25 -5.38
N LYS A 694 -16.83 33.18 -4.23
CA LYS A 694 -17.29 34.35 -3.46
C LYS A 694 -16.84 34.19 -2.00
N GLY A 695 -15.71 34.80 -1.65
CA GLY A 695 -15.08 34.58 -0.34
C GLY A 695 -14.48 33.18 -0.26
N THR A 696 -14.93 32.36 0.68
CA THR A 696 -14.46 30.97 0.85
C THR A 696 -15.31 29.92 0.14
N VAL A 697 -16.51 30.30 -0.34
CA VAL A 697 -17.44 29.39 -1.02
C VAL A 697 -17.31 29.46 -2.54
N MET A 698 -17.67 28.37 -3.22
CA MET A 698 -17.59 28.25 -4.67
C MET A 698 -18.89 27.76 -5.33
N GLY A 699 -18.98 27.95 -6.64
CA GLY A 699 -20.03 27.43 -7.50
C GLY A 699 -19.53 27.27 -8.95
N TYR A 700 -20.35 26.63 -9.78
CA TYR A 700 -20.11 26.45 -11.21
C TYR A 700 -21.24 27.11 -11.98
N PHE A 701 -20.88 27.92 -12.97
CA PHE A 701 -21.82 28.68 -13.79
C PHE A 701 -21.61 28.37 -15.27
N ASP A 702 -22.69 28.06 -15.98
CA ASP A 702 -22.67 27.89 -17.43
C ASP A 702 -22.92 29.26 -18.09
N VAL A 703 -21.93 29.77 -18.80
CA VAL A 703 -21.99 31.09 -19.47
C VAL A 703 -22.79 31.09 -20.76
N CYS A 704 -23.13 29.92 -21.33
CA CYS A 704 -23.98 29.81 -22.51
C CYS A 704 -25.45 29.72 -22.13
N ASP A 705 -25.77 28.92 -21.11
CA ASP A 705 -27.14 28.75 -20.62
C ASP A 705 -27.55 29.81 -19.57
N PHE A 706 -26.58 30.62 -19.11
CA PHE A 706 -26.75 31.63 -18.06
C PHE A 706 -27.36 31.06 -16.77
N LYS A 707 -26.93 29.86 -16.36
CA LYS A 707 -27.46 29.15 -15.19
C LYS A 707 -26.36 28.62 -14.29
N TRP A 708 -26.66 28.54 -12.99
CA TRP A 708 -25.81 27.83 -12.04
C TRP A 708 -25.93 26.32 -12.27
N VAL A 709 -24.80 25.66 -12.51
CA VAL A 709 -24.70 24.19 -12.56
C VAL A 709 -24.74 23.64 -11.15
N TRP A 710 -23.95 24.22 -10.24
CA TRP A 710 -23.87 23.80 -8.85
C TRP A 710 -23.42 24.96 -7.96
N LYS A 711 -23.81 24.95 -6.68
CA LYS A 711 -23.46 25.96 -5.69
C LYS A 711 -23.16 25.30 -4.34
N GLU A 712 -22.11 25.75 -3.68
CA GLU A 712 -21.82 25.36 -2.30
C GLU A 712 -22.85 25.96 -1.34
N ASP A 713 -23.10 25.29 -0.22
CA ASP A 713 -23.94 25.82 0.84
C ASP A 713 -23.42 27.18 1.33
N GLY A 714 -24.30 28.18 1.38
CA GLY A 714 -23.94 29.56 1.70
C GLY A 714 -23.46 30.39 0.50
N PHE A 715 -23.40 29.81 -0.70
CA PHE A 715 -23.22 30.59 -1.93
C PHE A 715 -24.52 31.34 -2.27
N ASP A 716 -24.40 32.65 -2.45
CA ASP A 716 -25.51 33.60 -2.60
C ASP A 716 -26.57 33.17 -3.64
N GLN A 717 -27.84 33.47 -3.35
CA GLN A 717 -29.00 33.12 -4.19
C GLN A 717 -29.33 34.19 -5.24
N THR A 718 -28.54 35.26 -5.37
CA THR A 718 -28.74 36.27 -6.41
C THR A 718 -28.75 35.63 -7.79
N GLU A 719 -29.93 35.63 -8.43
CA GLU A 719 -30.08 35.11 -9.79
C GLU A 719 -29.19 35.93 -10.74
N PRO A 720 -28.47 35.26 -11.66
CA PRO A 720 -27.71 35.95 -12.70
C PRO A 720 -28.67 36.82 -13.51
N ALA A 721 -28.25 38.04 -13.83
CA ALA A 721 -29.00 38.88 -14.74
C ALA A 721 -29.01 38.19 -16.12
N LYS A 722 -30.18 37.76 -16.61
CA LYS A 722 -30.31 37.33 -18.01
C LYS A 722 -30.02 38.55 -18.89
N PRO A 723 -29.10 38.44 -19.87
CA PRO A 723 -28.83 39.52 -20.82
C PRO A 723 -30.07 40.05 -21.53
#